data_AF-A0A0R0D5L1-F1
#
_entry.id   AF-A0A0R0D5L1-F1
#
_cell.length_a   1.000
_cell.length_b   1.000
_cell.length_c   1.000
_cell.angle_alpha   90.00
_cell.angle_beta   90.00
_cell.angle_gamma   90.00
#
_symmetry.space_group_name_H-M   'P 1'
#
loop_
_entity.id
_entity.type
_entity.pdbx_description
1 polymer ?
#
loop_
_entity_poly.entity_id
_entity_poly.type
_entity_poly.pdbx_seq_one_letter_code
_entity_poly.pdbx_strand_id
1 'polypeptide(L)'
;MLPGFDGLRFNHWHTRLREDGILVLTLDRKDSAVNAMSQDVLLELDALIERIAIDPPRGVVINSAKSAGFIAGADLKEFQQYDAMGTVGDAIARGQNIYQKLASLRVPTVAAIHGHCLGGGTELALACRYRVAADNARIGLPEVQLGIIPGWGGTARLPQLIGAPAAMDMILTGRNLSAKAARGNGLVDKVVELPLLEDAAAAMALKGTVRPFKQRATAWATNTWPARKLLAPQMAKQVARKARKAHYPAPYAAISAWEKTGGAGIGARLAAEKRAVVKLASGPVARNLMRIYFLSERLKGLGGKDSGIAHVHVVGAGVMGGDIAAFSALKGFNVTLQDREQRFIDGALTRAQTLFEKKVRDPAKRPEVAARLSGDLSGAGAAKADLVIEAIIENPQAKRDLYAQLEPAMKADALLSTNTSSIPLDELTDHIARPAQFAGLHYFNPVAQMPLVEIIRHDGMAADTERRLAAFCKALGKFPVPVTGTPGFLVNRVLFPYMLEAANAYAEGIAGPLIDKAAVNFGMPMGPIELLDTVGLDVAAGVGRELAPFLGLQIPAALATVDPAKRGKKDGEGIYKWENGKAIKPPLGKDAQAPSDLEDRLILPLLNESVACLHEGVVADADLLDAGVIFGTGFAPFHGGPIQYIRSVGPDVLVARLKALQARYGDRFAPRPGWDNPALRTG
;
A
#
# COMPACT_ATOMS: atom_id res chain seq x y z
N MET A 1 1.99 -44.54 10.23
CA MET A 1 1.04 -43.73 11.03
C MET A 1 1.62 -43.59 12.43
N LEU A 2 1.46 -42.43 13.05
CA LEU A 2 1.95 -42.16 14.39
C LEU A 2 0.99 -42.79 15.41
N PRO A 3 1.46 -43.65 16.33
CA PRO A 3 0.61 -44.16 17.42
C PRO A 3 0.05 -42.94 18.16
N GLY A 4 -1.26 -42.70 18.07
CA GLY A 4 -1.91 -41.58 18.75
C GLY A 4 -2.56 -40.48 17.91
N PHE A 5 -2.26 -40.39 16.62
CA PHE A 5 -3.02 -39.52 15.70
C PHE A 5 -4.02 -40.32 14.85
N ASP A 6 -4.15 -41.62 15.12
CA ASP A 6 -5.07 -42.52 14.43
C ASP A 6 -6.53 -42.08 14.64
N GLY A 7 -7.24 -41.86 13.53
CA GLY A 7 -8.65 -41.43 13.52
C GLY A 7 -8.89 -39.92 13.38
N LEU A 8 -7.87 -39.07 13.57
CA LEU A 8 -8.00 -37.62 13.36
C LEU A 8 -7.72 -37.27 11.89
N ARG A 9 -8.72 -36.73 11.19
CA ARG A 9 -8.57 -36.22 9.82
C ARG A 9 -8.44 -34.70 9.87
N PHE A 10 -7.24 -34.21 9.61
CA PHE A 10 -6.95 -32.78 9.48
C PHE A 10 -7.01 -32.37 8.00
N ASN A 11 -7.64 -31.24 7.72
CA ASN A 11 -7.70 -30.67 6.37
C ASN A 11 -6.56 -29.70 6.11
N HIS A 12 -6.01 -29.07 7.16
CA HIS A 12 -5.04 -28.00 7.02
C HIS A 12 -3.64 -28.35 7.54
N TRP A 13 -3.54 -29.34 8.45
CA TRP A 13 -2.26 -29.74 9.02
C TRP A 13 -1.87 -31.16 8.64
N HIS A 14 -0.59 -31.33 8.28
CA HIS A 14 0.02 -32.63 8.06
C HIS A 14 1.06 -32.91 9.14
N THR A 15 1.08 -34.14 9.64
CA THR A 15 2.02 -34.58 10.66
C THR A 15 2.98 -35.61 10.09
N ARG A 16 4.27 -35.49 10.41
CA ARG A 16 5.29 -36.47 10.06
C ARG A 16 6.30 -36.59 11.19
N LEU A 17 6.48 -37.79 11.73
CA LEU A 17 7.57 -38.06 12.67
C LEU A 17 8.83 -38.44 11.90
N ARG A 18 9.93 -37.76 12.22
CA ARG A 18 11.26 -38.06 11.69
C ARG A 18 11.92 -39.17 12.49
N GLU A 19 12.89 -39.85 11.89
CA GLU A 19 13.67 -40.92 12.54
C GLU A 19 14.42 -40.45 13.80
N ASP A 20 14.77 -39.16 13.84
CA ASP A 20 15.43 -38.51 14.99
C ASP A 20 14.46 -38.21 16.17
N GLY A 21 13.18 -38.56 16.03
CA GLY A 21 12.13 -38.38 17.04
C GLY A 21 11.49 -36.99 17.06
N ILE A 22 11.77 -36.15 16.06
CA ILE A 22 11.13 -34.83 15.89
C ILE A 22 9.82 -34.96 15.12
N LEU A 23 8.75 -34.38 15.67
CA LEU A 23 7.46 -34.27 15.00
C LEU A 23 7.42 -32.99 14.15
N VAL A 24 7.20 -33.13 12.85
CA VAL A 24 7.01 -32.02 11.92
C VAL A 24 5.52 -31.79 11.70
N LEU A 25 5.02 -30.62 12.07
CA LEU A 25 3.68 -30.12 11.78
C LEU A 25 3.77 -29.18 10.58
N THR A 26 3.26 -29.60 9.43
CA THR A 26 3.28 -28.80 8.20
C THR A 26 1.90 -28.22 7.95
N LEU A 27 1.78 -26.89 7.97
CA LEU A 27 0.57 -26.20 7.57
C LEU A 27 0.45 -26.16 6.05
N ASP A 28 -0.62 -26.72 5.53
CA ASP A 28 -1.04 -26.64 4.15
C ASP A 28 -2.53 -26.31 4.11
N ARG A 29 -2.87 -25.01 4.22
CA ARG A 29 -4.28 -24.59 4.23
C ARG A 29 -4.95 -25.06 2.93
N LYS A 30 -5.88 -26.00 3.06
CA LYS A 30 -6.77 -26.48 2.00
C LYS A 30 -7.42 -25.32 1.23
N ASP A 31 -7.57 -25.51 -0.09
CA ASP A 31 -8.28 -24.60 -1.01
C ASP A 31 -7.77 -23.15 -1.02
N SER A 32 -6.50 -22.93 -0.62
CA SER A 32 -5.86 -21.62 -0.60
C SER A 32 -4.43 -21.68 -1.15
N ALA A 33 -4.02 -20.63 -1.87
CA ALA A 33 -2.64 -20.49 -2.34
C ALA A 33 -1.67 -20.05 -1.22
N VAL A 34 -2.21 -19.51 -0.12
CA VAL A 34 -1.43 -19.00 1.02
C VAL A 34 -1.96 -19.56 2.33
N ASN A 35 -1.06 -19.71 3.30
CA ASN A 35 -1.44 -20.06 4.66
C ASN A 35 -1.88 -18.81 5.42
N ALA A 36 -3.09 -18.84 5.97
CA ALA A 36 -3.62 -17.86 6.90
C ALA A 36 -4.26 -18.60 8.08
N MET A 37 -4.23 -17.99 9.25
CA MET A 37 -4.84 -18.52 10.46
C MET A 37 -6.34 -18.24 10.46
N SER A 38 -7.11 -19.15 9.88
CA SER A 38 -8.56 -19.26 10.07
C SER A 38 -8.89 -19.92 11.41
N GLN A 39 -10.15 -19.83 11.81
CA GLN A 39 -10.65 -20.57 12.97
C GLN A 39 -10.43 -22.07 12.86
N ASP A 40 -10.71 -22.68 11.71
CA ASP A 40 -10.53 -24.13 11.50
C ASP A 40 -9.05 -24.54 11.63
N VAL A 41 -8.13 -23.75 11.05
CA VAL A 41 -6.68 -23.98 11.17
C VAL A 41 -6.25 -23.91 12.64
N LEU A 42 -6.80 -22.98 13.42
CA LEU A 42 -6.51 -22.84 14.85
C LEU A 42 -7.08 -24.01 15.67
N LEU A 43 -8.31 -24.47 15.38
CA LEU A 43 -8.93 -25.60 16.08
C LEU A 43 -8.18 -26.90 15.83
N GLU A 44 -7.76 -27.16 14.58
CA GLU A 44 -6.91 -28.31 14.27
C GLU A 44 -5.56 -28.23 15.00
N LEU A 45 -4.94 -27.04 15.04
CA LEU A 45 -3.71 -26.81 15.79
C LEU A 45 -3.89 -27.07 17.29
N ASP A 46 -5.03 -26.67 17.88
CA ASP A 46 -5.33 -26.91 19.28
C ASP A 46 -5.38 -28.42 19.60
N ALA A 47 -6.10 -29.19 18.77
CA ALA A 47 -6.17 -30.64 18.91
C ALA A 47 -4.79 -31.32 18.77
N LEU A 48 -3.96 -30.85 17.83
CA LEU A 48 -2.58 -31.32 17.68
C LEU A 48 -1.73 -31.03 18.94
N ILE A 49 -1.83 -29.82 19.50
CA ILE A 49 -1.11 -29.43 20.71
C ILE A 49 -1.54 -30.28 21.91
N GLU A 50 -2.84 -30.53 22.05
CA GLU A 50 -3.37 -31.39 23.12
C GLU A 50 -2.85 -32.82 23.00
N ARG A 51 -2.79 -33.37 21.78
CA ARG A 51 -2.21 -34.70 21.57
C ARG A 51 -0.72 -34.74 21.89
N ILE A 52 0.04 -33.72 21.47
CA ILE A 52 1.47 -33.58 21.79
C ILE A 52 1.71 -33.48 23.30
N ALA A 53 0.79 -32.86 24.05
CA ALA A 53 0.89 -32.76 25.50
C ALA A 53 0.67 -34.11 26.20
N ILE A 54 -0.16 -34.99 25.63
CA ILE A 54 -0.42 -36.35 26.13
C ILE A 54 0.74 -37.28 25.77
N ASP A 55 1.23 -37.22 24.54
CA ASP A 55 2.25 -38.11 23.99
C ASP A 55 3.41 -37.30 23.39
N PRO A 56 4.35 -36.83 24.24
CA PRO A 56 5.35 -35.85 23.84
C PRO A 56 6.46 -36.44 22.96
N PRO A 57 6.69 -35.92 21.74
CA PRO A 57 7.84 -36.27 20.93
C PRO A 57 9.12 -35.65 21.52
N ARG A 58 10.30 -35.94 20.93
CA ARG A 58 11.56 -35.30 21.38
C ARG A 58 11.58 -33.79 21.13
N GLY A 59 10.81 -33.32 20.16
CA GLY A 59 10.62 -31.92 19.83
C GLY A 59 9.64 -31.76 18.67
N VAL A 60 9.21 -30.53 18.42
CA VAL A 60 8.23 -30.19 17.39
C VAL A 60 8.77 -29.11 16.47
N VAL A 61 8.68 -29.32 15.16
CA VAL A 61 8.95 -28.31 14.14
C VAL A 61 7.63 -27.92 13.49
N ILE A 62 7.32 -26.62 13.47
CA ILE A 62 6.21 -26.06 12.71
C ILE A 62 6.76 -25.57 11.37
N ASN A 63 6.23 -26.09 10.28
CA ASN A 63 6.62 -25.83 8.90
C ASN A 63 5.41 -25.42 8.03
N SER A 64 5.64 -25.00 6.79
CA SER A 64 4.61 -24.68 5.80
C SER A 64 4.88 -25.38 4.47
N ALA A 65 3.82 -25.88 3.82
CA ALA A 65 3.90 -26.46 2.48
C ALA A 65 3.74 -25.42 1.35
N LYS A 66 3.29 -24.19 1.66
CA LYS A 66 3.00 -23.18 0.64
C LYS A 66 4.28 -22.51 0.15
N SER A 67 4.45 -22.39 -1.16
CA SER A 67 5.59 -21.70 -1.78
C SER A 67 5.64 -20.20 -1.43
N ALA A 68 4.48 -19.57 -1.23
CA ALA A 68 4.37 -18.16 -0.88
C ALA A 68 5.01 -17.80 0.48
N GLY A 69 5.15 -18.76 1.39
CA GLY A 69 5.82 -18.58 2.67
C GLY A 69 5.22 -19.38 3.81
N PHE A 70 5.61 -19.01 5.03
CA PHE A 70 5.18 -19.64 6.28
C PHE A 70 3.68 -19.41 6.53
N ILE A 71 3.30 -18.20 6.96
CA ILE A 71 1.92 -17.81 7.31
C ILE A 71 1.77 -16.30 7.08
N ALA A 72 0.77 -15.90 6.30
CA ALA A 72 0.54 -14.52 5.88
C ALA A 72 -0.20 -13.65 6.93
N GLY A 73 -0.74 -14.26 7.99
CA GLY A 73 -1.47 -13.57 9.05
C GLY A 73 -2.74 -14.30 9.47
N ALA A 74 -3.62 -13.59 10.16
CA ALA A 74 -4.99 -14.04 10.41
C ALA A 74 -5.83 -13.98 9.12
N ASP A 75 -6.90 -14.77 9.05
CA ASP A 75 -7.88 -14.61 7.97
C ASP A 75 -8.72 -13.34 8.18
N LEU A 76 -8.48 -12.33 7.34
CA LEU A 76 -9.14 -11.03 7.46
C LEU A 76 -10.63 -11.08 7.11
N LYS A 77 -11.09 -12.05 6.30
CA LYS A 77 -12.51 -12.20 5.97
C LYS A 77 -13.28 -12.68 7.18
N GLU A 78 -12.75 -13.68 7.90
CA GLU A 78 -13.32 -14.11 9.17
C GLU A 78 -13.28 -13.00 10.21
N PHE A 79 -12.20 -12.20 10.25
CA PHE A 79 -12.11 -11.08 11.18
C PHE A 79 -13.22 -10.05 10.97
N GLN A 80 -13.57 -9.72 9.71
CA GLN A 80 -14.72 -8.85 9.42
C GLN A 80 -16.05 -9.46 9.90
N GLN A 81 -16.22 -10.77 9.78
CA GLN A 81 -17.40 -11.47 10.30
C GLN A 81 -17.46 -11.39 11.83
N TYR A 82 -16.34 -11.58 12.52
CA TYR A 82 -16.29 -11.43 13.98
C TYR A 82 -16.62 -10.00 14.44
N ASP A 83 -16.19 -8.97 13.73
CA ASP A 83 -16.58 -7.58 14.01
C ASP A 83 -18.08 -7.37 13.79
N ALA A 84 -18.62 -7.82 12.66
CA ALA A 84 -20.05 -7.72 12.36
C ALA A 84 -20.94 -8.42 13.39
N MET A 85 -20.50 -9.57 13.92
CA MET A 85 -21.22 -10.32 14.95
C MET A 85 -20.91 -9.85 16.39
N GLY A 86 -19.95 -8.95 16.59
CA GLY A 86 -19.50 -8.52 17.92
C GLY A 86 -18.69 -9.57 18.70
N THR A 87 -18.16 -10.61 18.05
CA THR A 87 -17.45 -11.75 18.68
C THR A 87 -15.92 -11.66 18.58
N VAL A 88 -15.37 -10.50 18.20
CA VAL A 88 -13.90 -10.28 18.10
C VAL A 88 -13.17 -10.69 19.39
N GLY A 89 -13.74 -10.38 20.55
CA GLY A 89 -13.13 -10.71 21.84
C GLY A 89 -12.91 -12.21 22.04
N ASP A 90 -13.86 -13.03 21.61
CA ASP A 90 -13.80 -14.49 21.74
C ASP A 90 -12.81 -15.10 20.75
N ALA A 91 -12.81 -14.60 19.51
CA ALA A 91 -11.83 -15.01 18.49
C ALA A 91 -10.39 -14.72 18.94
N ILE A 92 -10.13 -13.53 19.48
CA ILE A 92 -8.82 -13.18 20.02
C ILE A 92 -8.45 -14.05 21.23
N ALA A 93 -9.38 -14.26 22.17
CA ALA A 93 -9.13 -15.09 23.34
C ALA A 93 -8.79 -16.54 22.94
N ARG A 94 -9.49 -17.11 21.95
CA ARG A 94 -9.24 -18.45 21.43
C ARG A 94 -7.83 -18.58 20.89
N GLY A 95 -7.41 -17.70 19.98
CA GLY A 95 -6.05 -17.74 19.43
C GLY A 95 -4.97 -17.50 20.49
N GLN A 96 -5.18 -16.57 21.42
CA GLN A 96 -4.27 -16.35 22.56
C GLN A 96 -4.11 -17.61 23.42
N ASN A 97 -5.21 -18.31 23.72
CA ASN A 97 -5.19 -19.55 24.51
C ASN A 97 -4.42 -20.66 23.79
N ILE A 98 -4.67 -20.87 22.50
CA ILE A 98 -3.98 -21.91 21.69
C ILE A 98 -2.48 -21.62 21.63
N TYR A 99 -2.09 -20.38 21.34
CA TYR A 99 -0.67 -20.00 21.30
C TYR A 99 -0.02 -20.07 22.69
N GLN A 100 -0.78 -19.85 23.75
CA GLN A 100 -0.29 -20.04 25.11
C GLN A 100 -0.10 -21.53 25.45
N LYS A 101 -1.00 -22.42 25.02
CA LYS A 101 -0.81 -23.88 25.14
C LYS A 101 0.46 -24.32 24.42
N LEU A 102 0.67 -23.84 23.18
CA LEU A 102 1.90 -24.10 22.41
C LEU A 102 3.16 -23.64 23.15
N ALA A 103 3.15 -22.41 23.67
CA ALA A 103 4.28 -21.84 24.40
C ALA A 103 4.56 -22.55 25.75
N SER A 104 3.54 -23.21 26.32
CA SER A 104 3.62 -23.96 27.57
C SER A 104 3.97 -25.43 27.39
N LEU A 105 4.12 -25.93 26.15
CA LEU A 105 4.57 -27.30 25.91
C LEU A 105 5.94 -27.56 26.55
N ARG A 106 6.09 -28.74 27.15
CA ARG A 106 7.34 -29.16 27.80
C ARG A 106 8.43 -29.46 26.77
N VAL A 107 8.02 -30.00 25.63
CA VAL A 107 8.91 -30.32 24.49
C VAL A 107 9.42 -29.04 23.79
N PRO A 108 10.65 -29.03 23.23
CA PRO A 108 11.14 -27.92 22.42
C PRO A 108 10.30 -27.74 21.15
N THR A 109 9.90 -26.49 20.86
CA THR A 109 9.16 -26.12 19.64
C THR A 109 9.99 -25.17 18.78
N VAL A 110 9.99 -25.39 17.46
CA VAL A 110 10.77 -24.59 16.50
C VAL A 110 9.89 -24.16 15.33
N ALA A 111 9.86 -22.86 15.02
CA ALA A 111 9.25 -22.37 13.79
C ALA A 111 10.30 -22.39 12.65
N ALA A 112 10.02 -23.14 11.58
CA ALA A 112 10.78 -23.19 10.34
C ALA A 112 10.17 -22.21 9.33
N ILE A 113 10.79 -21.04 9.16
CA ILE A 113 10.18 -19.87 8.51
C ILE A 113 10.79 -19.63 7.12
N HIS A 114 10.01 -19.75 6.05
CA HIS A 114 10.37 -19.23 4.72
C HIS A 114 9.35 -18.22 4.20
N GLY A 115 9.74 -17.44 3.19
CA GLY A 115 8.84 -16.46 2.56
C GLY A 115 8.16 -15.53 3.56
N HIS A 116 6.85 -15.28 3.39
CA HIS A 116 6.07 -14.41 4.28
C HIS A 116 5.75 -15.08 5.63
N CYS A 117 6.09 -14.39 6.73
CA CYS A 117 5.70 -14.71 8.09
C CYS A 117 5.20 -13.41 8.73
N LEU A 118 3.90 -13.17 8.67
CA LEU A 118 3.30 -11.88 9.00
C LEU A 118 2.19 -12.06 10.04
N GLY A 119 2.02 -11.04 10.89
CA GLY A 119 0.98 -10.95 11.89
C GLY A 119 0.85 -12.22 12.74
N GLY A 120 -0.33 -12.85 12.72
CA GLY A 120 -0.60 -14.12 13.41
C GLY A 120 0.42 -15.24 13.14
N GLY A 121 1.09 -15.25 11.98
CA GLY A 121 2.21 -16.15 11.68
C GLY A 121 3.47 -15.86 12.49
N THR A 122 3.83 -14.58 12.61
CA THR A 122 4.91 -14.12 13.50
C THR A 122 4.54 -14.41 14.96
N GLU A 123 3.29 -14.24 15.34
CA GLU A 123 2.82 -14.52 16.71
C GLU A 123 2.90 -16.02 17.05
N LEU A 124 2.63 -16.91 16.09
CA LEU A 124 2.86 -18.36 16.25
C LEU A 124 4.36 -18.65 16.44
N ALA A 125 5.21 -18.03 15.61
CA ALA A 125 6.65 -18.17 15.71
C ALA A 125 7.20 -17.64 17.04
N LEU A 126 6.58 -16.59 17.60
CA LEU A 126 6.89 -16.05 18.93
C LEU A 126 6.41 -16.96 20.07
N ALA A 127 5.37 -17.77 19.84
CA ALA A 127 4.94 -18.80 20.79
C ALA A 127 5.88 -20.02 20.79
N CYS A 128 6.60 -20.28 19.69
CA CYS A 128 7.63 -21.32 19.64
C CYS A 128 8.87 -20.97 20.50
N ARG A 129 9.58 -21.98 20.99
CA ARG A 129 10.81 -21.80 21.77
C ARG A 129 11.94 -21.23 20.90
N TYR A 130 12.10 -21.73 19.68
CA TYR A 130 13.13 -21.32 18.73
C TYR A 130 12.55 -20.95 17.35
N ARG A 131 13.30 -20.18 16.56
CA ARG A 131 12.95 -19.77 15.19
C ARG A 131 14.15 -19.94 14.26
N VAL A 132 14.00 -20.73 13.20
CA VAL A 132 14.97 -20.85 12.11
C VAL A 132 14.33 -20.28 10.85
N ALA A 133 15.05 -19.41 10.13
CA ALA A 133 14.50 -18.76 8.93
C ALA A 133 15.34 -19.06 7.68
N ALA A 134 14.68 -19.25 6.55
CA ALA A 134 15.32 -19.19 5.24
C ALA A 134 15.75 -17.75 4.92
N ASP A 135 16.79 -17.58 4.11
CA ASP A 135 17.31 -16.30 3.64
C ASP A 135 16.24 -15.41 2.95
N ASN A 136 15.29 -16.03 2.25
CA ASN A 136 14.18 -15.37 1.59
C ASN A 136 13.07 -14.87 2.54
N ALA A 137 13.14 -15.19 3.84
CA ALA A 137 12.06 -14.88 4.78
C ALA A 137 11.84 -13.37 4.97
N ARG A 138 10.58 -13.00 5.19
CA ARG A 138 10.10 -11.65 5.53
C ARG A 138 9.17 -11.76 6.74
N ILE A 139 9.63 -11.22 7.87
CA ILE A 139 8.99 -11.41 9.18
C ILE A 139 8.44 -10.08 9.70
N GLY A 140 7.16 -10.01 10.06
CA GLY A 140 6.45 -8.75 10.28
C GLY A 140 5.27 -8.83 11.27
N LEU A 141 4.92 -7.70 11.88
CA LEU A 141 3.67 -7.49 12.63
C LEU A 141 2.95 -6.24 12.05
N PRO A 142 2.28 -6.37 10.88
CA PRO A 142 1.73 -5.25 10.14
C PRO A 142 0.35 -4.78 10.62
N GLU A 143 -0.17 -5.28 11.75
CA GLU A 143 -1.54 -5.05 12.23
C GLU A 143 -1.92 -3.57 12.37
N VAL A 144 -0.96 -2.70 12.67
CA VAL A 144 -1.18 -1.24 12.73
C VAL A 144 -1.62 -0.64 11.39
N GLN A 145 -1.26 -1.28 10.27
CA GLN A 145 -1.70 -0.88 8.92
C GLN A 145 -3.18 -1.20 8.69
N LEU A 146 -3.75 -2.12 9.48
CA LEU A 146 -5.17 -2.49 9.48
C LEU A 146 -5.95 -1.74 10.58
N GLY A 147 -5.32 -0.79 11.27
CA GLY A 147 -5.94 -0.03 12.36
C GLY A 147 -6.11 -0.82 13.67
N ILE A 148 -5.48 -1.98 13.79
CA ILE A 148 -5.47 -2.81 15.00
C ILE A 148 -4.03 -3.01 15.51
N ILE A 149 -3.83 -3.83 16.54
CA ILE A 149 -2.51 -4.22 17.04
C ILE A 149 -2.41 -5.76 17.00
N PRO A 150 -1.20 -6.34 17.11
CA PRO A 150 -1.06 -7.80 17.25
C PRO A 150 -1.99 -8.35 18.34
N GLY A 151 -2.68 -9.45 18.07
CA GLY A 151 -3.78 -9.95 18.90
C GLY A 151 -3.54 -11.30 19.57
N TRP A 152 -2.58 -12.09 19.10
CA TRP A 152 -2.27 -13.42 19.64
C TRP A 152 -0.93 -13.46 20.40
N GLY A 153 -0.55 -12.33 20.99
CA GLY A 153 0.57 -12.17 21.91
C GLY A 153 1.81 -11.52 21.31
N GLY A 154 1.73 -10.92 20.13
CA GLY A 154 2.84 -10.20 19.51
C GLY A 154 3.32 -9.03 20.37
N THR A 155 2.40 -8.23 20.92
CA THR A 155 2.76 -7.12 21.84
C THR A 155 3.21 -7.64 23.20
N ALA A 156 2.80 -8.84 23.58
CA ALA A 156 3.15 -9.47 24.85
C ALA A 156 4.51 -10.18 24.83
N ARG A 157 4.87 -10.83 23.72
CA ARG A 157 6.06 -11.69 23.57
C ARG A 157 7.23 -10.99 22.88
N LEU A 158 7.00 -10.22 21.82
CA LEU A 158 8.09 -9.62 21.04
C LEU A 158 8.98 -8.67 21.88
N PRO A 159 8.43 -7.74 22.70
CA PRO A 159 9.27 -6.89 23.55
C PRO A 159 10.12 -7.68 24.53
N GLN A 160 9.65 -8.84 25.01
CA GLN A 160 10.38 -9.74 25.92
C GLN A 160 11.47 -10.55 25.19
N LEU A 161 11.35 -10.68 23.87
CA LEU A 161 12.31 -11.41 23.05
C LEU A 161 13.49 -10.50 22.63
N ILE A 162 13.19 -9.35 22.05
CA ILE A 162 14.18 -8.48 21.38
C ILE A 162 14.37 -7.10 22.02
N GLY A 163 13.66 -6.84 23.13
CA GLY A 163 13.65 -5.53 23.78
C GLY A 163 12.65 -4.56 23.18
N ALA A 164 12.15 -3.64 24.01
CA ALA A 164 11.05 -2.77 23.66
C ALA A 164 11.34 -1.81 22.49
N PRO A 165 12.52 -1.18 22.36
CA PRO A 165 12.77 -0.28 21.22
C PRO A 165 12.67 -0.97 19.86
N ALA A 166 13.31 -2.13 19.69
CA ALA A 166 13.27 -2.88 18.44
C ALA A 166 11.89 -3.49 18.16
N ALA A 167 11.23 -4.00 19.21
CA ALA A 167 9.87 -4.54 19.09
C ALA A 167 8.84 -3.45 18.73
N MET A 168 8.89 -2.30 19.40
CA MET A 168 7.96 -1.19 19.15
C MET A 168 8.21 -0.54 17.81
N ASP A 169 9.46 -0.40 17.37
CA ASP A 169 9.72 0.06 16.00
C ASP A 169 9.06 -0.87 14.96
N MET A 170 9.14 -2.19 15.14
CA MET A 170 8.48 -3.15 14.25
C MET A 170 6.95 -3.09 14.33
N ILE A 171 6.38 -3.08 15.54
CA ILE A 171 4.92 -3.05 15.77
C ILE A 171 4.30 -1.72 15.30
N LEU A 172 4.91 -0.58 15.64
CA LEU A 172 4.33 0.74 15.39
C LEU A 172 4.46 1.19 13.94
N THR A 173 5.41 0.63 13.19
CA THR A 173 5.56 0.91 11.74
C THR A 173 4.94 -0.17 10.86
N GLY A 174 4.69 -1.36 11.41
CA GLY A 174 4.25 -2.52 10.65
C GLY A 174 5.29 -3.02 9.63
N ARG A 175 6.56 -2.65 9.79
CA ARG A 175 7.61 -2.98 8.80
C ARG A 175 8.05 -4.44 8.89
N ASN A 176 8.38 -5.01 7.74
CA ASN A 176 8.91 -6.36 7.64
C ASN A 176 10.44 -6.37 7.75
N LEU A 177 10.98 -7.34 8.48
CA LEU A 177 12.40 -7.62 8.59
C LEU A 177 12.81 -8.71 7.60
N SER A 178 13.98 -8.56 6.97
CA SER A 178 14.63 -9.68 6.28
C SER A 178 15.14 -10.71 7.29
N ALA A 179 15.34 -11.95 6.85
CA ALA A 179 15.91 -13.01 7.70
C ALA A 179 17.20 -12.57 8.41
N LYS A 180 18.12 -11.91 7.69
CA LYS A 180 19.37 -11.37 8.25
C LYS A 180 19.14 -10.31 9.32
N ALA A 181 18.21 -9.38 9.09
CA ALA A 181 17.88 -8.33 10.06
C ALA A 181 17.20 -8.90 11.31
N ALA A 182 16.28 -9.86 11.12
CA ALA A 182 15.61 -10.58 12.19
C ALA A 182 16.60 -11.44 13.02
N ARG A 183 17.66 -11.98 12.39
CA ARG A 183 18.75 -12.62 13.12
C ARG A 183 19.57 -11.62 13.92
N GLY A 184 19.89 -10.48 13.32
CA GLY A 184 20.69 -9.43 13.96
C GLY A 184 20.08 -8.85 15.23
N ASN A 185 18.74 -8.71 15.29
CA ASN A 185 18.04 -8.21 16.48
C ASN A 185 17.58 -9.29 17.46
N GLY A 186 17.81 -10.57 17.17
CA GLY A 186 17.46 -11.70 18.04
C GLY A 186 16.02 -12.22 17.91
N LEU A 187 15.27 -11.79 16.89
CA LEU A 187 13.96 -12.38 16.56
C LEU A 187 14.14 -13.81 16.01
N VAL A 188 15.17 -14.04 15.19
CA VAL A 188 15.50 -15.35 14.61
C VAL A 188 16.77 -15.92 15.24
N ASP A 189 16.76 -17.22 15.50
CA ASP A 189 17.86 -17.95 16.15
C ASP A 189 18.90 -18.46 15.15
N LYS A 190 18.51 -18.78 13.90
CA LYS A 190 19.43 -19.18 12.83
C LYS A 190 18.86 -18.86 11.46
N VAL A 191 19.73 -18.47 10.52
CA VAL A 191 19.37 -18.28 9.10
C VAL A 191 20.10 -19.33 8.27
N VAL A 192 19.40 -19.95 7.33
CA VAL A 192 19.92 -20.97 6.40
C VAL A 192 19.34 -20.76 5.00
N GLU A 193 19.86 -21.48 4.01
CA GLU A 193 19.20 -21.58 2.71
C GLU A 193 17.94 -22.44 2.80
N LEU A 194 16.96 -22.18 1.94
CA LEU A 194 15.66 -22.83 1.98
C LEU A 194 15.72 -24.38 1.99
N PRO A 195 16.57 -25.06 1.18
CA PRO A 195 16.65 -26.52 1.18
C PRO A 195 17.10 -27.12 2.53
N LEU A 196 17.82 -26.35 3.35
CA LEU A 196 18.36 -26.79 4.64
C LEU A 196 17.46 -26.44 5.83
N LEU A 197 16.30 -25.80 5.58
CA LEU A 197 15.47 -25.20 6.61
C LEU A 197 14.93 -26.21 7.62
N GLU A 198 14.35 -27.31 7.14
CA GLU A 198 13.73 -28.31 8.02
C GLU A 198 14.77 -29.01 8.90
N ASP A 199 15.89 -29.47 8.30
CA ASP A 199 16.95 -30.15 9.05
C ASP A 199 17.63 -29.23 10.07
N ALA A 200 17.81 -27.95 9.72
CA ALA A 200 18.31 -26.97 10.67
C ALA A 200 17.34 -26.72 11.82
N ALA A 201 16.03 -26.75 11.58
CA ALA A 201 15.01 -26.62 12.61
C ALA A 201 14.93 -27.87 13.51
N ALA A 202 15.00 -29.07 12.94
CA ALA A 202 15.05 -30.33 13.70
C ALA A 202 16.30 -30.39 14.59
N ALA A 203 17.47 -30.04 14.06
CA ALA A 203 18.71 -29.94 14.84
C ALA A 203 18.61 -28.91 15.98
N MET A 204 17.92 -27.78 15.75
CA MET A 204 17.64 -26.77 16.77
C MET A 204 16.72 -27.31 17.87
N ALA A 205 15.72 -28.12 17.53
CA ALA A 205 14.82 -28.73 18.51
C ALA A 205 15.56 -29.67 19.46
N LEU A 206 16.53 -30.45 18.93
CA LEU A 206 17.31 -31.42 19.70
C LEU A 206 18.42 -30.78 20.54
N LYS A 207 19.18 -29.84 19.98
CA LYS A 207 20.34 -29.24 20.65
C LYS A 207 19.99 -28.00 21.47
N GLY A 208 18.96 -27.28 21.05
CA GLY A 208 18.63 -25.96 21.58
C GLY A 208 19.69 -24.90 21.27
N THR A 209 19.42 -23.68 21.73
CA THR A 209 20.39 -22.59 21.75
C THR A 209 20.11 -21.66 22.92
N VAL A 210 21.14 -20.93 23.36
CA VAL A 210 21.01 -19.92 24.40
C VAL A 210 21.20 -18.55 23.76
N ARG A 211 20.23 -17.66 23.98
CA ARG A 211 20.32 -16.27 23.51
C ARG A 211 21.50 -15.56 24.19
N PRO A 212 22.25 -14.72 23.46
CA PRO A 212 23.34 -13.93 24.03
C PRO A 212 22.90 -13.12 25.26
N PHE A 213 23.77 -13.04 26.27
CA PHE A 213 23.49 -12.31 27.51
C PHE A 213 23.05 -10.87 27.25
N LYS A 214 23.74 -10.15 26.35
CA LYS A 214 23.40 -8.78 25.98
C LYS A 214 21.95 -8.64 25.50
N GLN A 215 21.48 -9.54 24.63
CA GLN A 215 20.09 -9.50 24.12
C GLN A 215 19.08 -9.74 25.25
N ARG A 216 19.35 -10.72 26.13
CA ARG A 216 18.51 -11.02 27.29
C ARG A 216 18.46 -9.86 28.27
N ALA A 217 19.61 -9.25 28.57
CA ALA A 217 19.74 -8.11 29.47
C ALA A 217 19.01 -6.88 28.91
N THR A 218 19.16 -6.57 27.61
CA THR A 218 18.42 -5.48 26.95
C THR A 218 16.92 -5.74 26.97
N ALA A 219 16.48 -6.97 26.66
CA ALA A 219 15.07 -7.32 26.70
C ALA A 219 14.47 -7.15 28.10
N TRP A 220 15.18 -7.61 29.15
CA TRP A 220 14.76 -7.41 30.52
C TRP A 220 14.74 -5.92 30.92
N ALA A 221 15.85 -5.21 30.75
CA ALA A 221 16.02 -3.83 31.21
C ALA A 221 14.98 -2.88 30.61
N THR A 222 14.70 -3.02 29.31
CA THR A 222 13.74 -2.18 28.59
C THR A 222 12.28 -2.48 28.92
N ASN A 223 12.00 -3.60 29.59
CA ASN A 223 10.64 -4.02 29.94
C ASN A 223 10.29 -3.92 31.43
N THR A 224 11.20 -3.40 32.25
CA THR A 224 10.92 -3.08 33.65
C THR A 224 9.84 -2.01 33.77
N TRP A 225 9.15 -1.95 34.91
CA TRP A 225 8.12 -0.93 35.15
C TRP A 225 8.65 0.51 35.00
N PRO A 226 9.82 0.89 35.57
CA PRO A 226 10.39 2.23 35.37
C PRO A 226 10.73 2.52 33.90
N ALA A 227 11.36 1.57 33.20
CA ALA A 227 11.73 1.75 31.80
C ALA A 227 10.52 1.96 30.90
N ARG A 228 9.41 1.23 31.15
CA ARG A 228 8.14 1.41 30.45
C ARG A 228 7.59 2.82 30.61
N LYS A 229 7.57 3.34 31.84
CA LYS A 229 7.11 4.69 32.16
C LYS A 229 7.96 5.78 31.53
N LEU A 230 9.26 5.54 31.37
CA LEU A 230 10.17 6.48 30.70
C LEU A 230 10.04 6.45 29.16
N LEU A 231 9.97 5.25 28.57
CA LEU A 231 10.01 5.08 27.12
C LEU A 231 8.67 5.35 26.43
N ALA A 232 7.53 5.03 27.07
CA ALA A 232 6.22 5.16 26.44
C ALA A 232 5.89 6.61 25.98
N PRO A 233 6.12 7.67 26.78
CA PRO A 233 5.90 9.04 26.31
C PRO A 233 6.80 9.44 25.15
N GLN A 234 8.06 8.97 25.13
CA GLN A 234 9.01 9.22 24.05
C GLN A 234 8.54 8.56 22.75
N MET A 235 8.10 7.30 22.81
CA MET A 235 7.53 6.57 21.67
C MET A 235 6.26 7.27 21.16
N ALA A 236 5.36 7.70 22.05
CA ALA A 236 4.16 8.42 21.68
C ALA A 236 4.47 9.75 20.97
N LYS A 237 5.49 10.49 21.44
CA LYS A 237 5.97 11.72 20.79
C LYS A 237 6.58 11.44 19.41
N GLN A 238 7.29 10.33 19.23
CA GLN A 238 7.83 9.93 17.93
C GLN A 238 6.73 9.55 16.95
N VAL A 239 5.73 8.78 17.39
CA VAL A 239 4.55 8.42 16.59
C VAL A 239 3.78 9.67 16.18
N ALA A 240 3.56 10.61 17.11
CA ALA A 240 2.81 11.85 16.86
C ALA A 240 3.39 12.73 15.75
N ARG A 241 4.68 12.58 15.42
CA ARG A 241 5.31 13.29 14.29
C ARG A 241 4.84 12.80 12.92
N LYS A 242 4.33 11.57 12.84
CA LYS A 242 3.95 10.91 11.57
C LYS A 242 2.48 10.52 11.53
N ALA A 243 1.90 10.15 12.66
CA ALA A 243 0.55 9.66 12.76
C ALA A 243 -0.16 10.37 13.92
N ARG A 244 -1.22 11.12 13.62
CA ARG A 244 -2.03 11.79 14.64
C ARG A 244 -2.89 10.77 15.36
N LYS A 245 -2.95 10.86 16.70
CA LYS A 245 -3.75 9.93 17.53
C LYS A 245 -5.23 9.88 17.14
N ALA A 246 -5.81 11.01 16.72
CA ALA A 246 -7.20 11.08 16.28
C ALA A 246 -7.45 10.25 15.00
N HIS A 247 -6.48 10.21 14.09
CA HIS A 247 -6.61 9.51 12.80
C HIS A 247 -6.18 8.04 12.92
N TYR A 248 -5.13 7.78 13.69
CA TYR A 248 -4.52 6.46 13.83
C TYR A 248 -4.30 6.12 15.32
N PRO A 249 -5.33 5.61 16.01
CA PRO A 249 -5.25 5.29 17.44
C PRO A 249 -4.43 4.04 17.75
N ALA A 250 -4.27 3.11 16.80
CA ALA A 250 -3.66 1.79 17.03
C ALA A 250 -2.21 1.83 17.56
N PRO A 251 -1.28 2.63 17.00
CA PRO A 251 0.07 2.74 17.55
C PRO A 251 0.08 3.20 19.03
N TYR A 252 -0.82 4.12 19.39
CA TYR A 252 -0.93 4.60 20.77
C TYR A 252 -1.53 3.55 21.70
N ALA A 253 -2.46 2.74 21.20
CA ALA A 253 -3.01 1.62 21.94
C ALA A 253 -1.95 0.53 22.20
N ALA A 254 -1.09 0.22 21.22
CA ALA A 254 0.05 -0.68 21.40
C ALA A 254 1.01 -0.19 22.48
N ILE A 255 1.39 1.10 22.43
CA ILE A 255 2.23 1.72 23.46
C ILE A 255 1.56 1.63 24.82
N SER A 256 0.27 1.95 24.92
CA SER A 256 -0.46 1.94 26.19
C SER A 256 -0.63 0.54 26.77
N ALA A 257 -0.93 -0.47 25.94
CA ALA A 257 -1.05 -1.86 26.37
C ALA A 257 0.28 -2.38 26.95
N TRP A 258 1.40 -2.03 26.32
CA TRP A 258 2.72 -2.33 26.85
C TRP A 258 3.05 -1.52 28.11
N GLU A 259 2.84 -0.21 28.12
CA GLU A 259 3.16 0.63 29.27
C GLU A 259 2.46 0.14 30.56
N LYS A 260 1.18 -0.22 30.46
CA LYS A 260 0.34 -0.60 31.61
C LYS A 260 0.65 -1.96 32.21
N THR A 261 1.48 -2.78 31.56
CA THR A 261 1.73 -4.18 31.96
C THR A 261 3.15 -4.43 32.47
N GLY A 262 3.82 -3.39 32.97
CA GLY A 262 5.15 -3.50 33.59
C GLY A 262 5.14 -4.41 34.82
N GLY A 263 6.05 -5.38 34.86
CA GLY A 263 6.12 -6.38 35.95
C GLY A 263 5.02 -7.46 35.91
N ALA A 264 4.05 -7.36 35.00
CA ALA A 264 2.95 -8.32 34.93
C ALA A 264 3.34 -9.60 34.17
N GLY A 265 2.76 -10.73 34.57
CA GLY A 265 2.90 -12.02 33.90
C GLY A 265 2.24 -12.05 32.51
N ILE A 266 2.47 -13.13 31.75
CA ILE A 266 1.99 -13.27 30.37
C ILE A 266 0.46 -13.13 30.25
N GLY A 267 -0.32 -13.71 31.16
CA GLY A 267 -1.79 -13.61 31.12
C GLY A 267 -2.32 -12.17 31.20
N ALA A 268 -1.74 -11.34 32.07
CA ALA A 268 -2.12 -9.93 32.18
C ALA A 268 -1.74 -9.12 30.92
N ARG A 269 -0.61 -9.47 30.27
CA ARG A 269 -0.19 -8.86 29.00
C ARG A 269 -1.14 -9.22 27.86
N LEU A 270 -1.48 -10.50 27.71
CA LEU A 270 -2.45 -10.98 26.71
C LEU A 270 -3.83 -10.36 26.93
N ALA A 271 -4.28 -10.23 28.18
CA ALA A 271 -5.54 -9.57 28.49
C ALA A 271 -5.55 -8.07 28.12
N ALA A 272 -4.43 -7.36 28.34
CA ALA A 272 -4.32 -5.95 27.94
C ALA A 272 -4.30 -5.79 26.41
N GLU A 273 -3.59 -6.67 25.70
CA GLU A 273 -3.58 -6.74 24.24
C GLU A 273 -4.98 -6.98 23.69
N LYS A 274 -5.69 -8.01 24.18
CA LYS A 274 -7.06 -8.33 23.78
C LYS A 274 -7.99 -7.13 23.93
N ARG A 275 -7.98 -6.46 25.09
CA ARG A 275 -8.81 -5.26 25.33
C ARG A 275 -8.52 -4.15 24.33
N ALA A 276 -7.25 -3.95 23.97
CA ALA A 276 -6.88 -2.94 22.98
C ALA A 276 -7.35 -3.31 21.58
N VAL A 277 -7.16 -4.56 21.14
CA VAL A 277 -7.62 -5.03 19.83
C VAL A 277 -9.14 -4.92 19.70
N VAL A 278 -9.90 -5.41 20.67
CA VAL A 278 -11.37 -5.36 20.65
C VAL A 278 -11.87 -3.92 20.52
N LYS A 279 -11.29 -2.99 21.30
CA LYS A 279 -11.66 -1.56 21.24
C LYS A 279 -11.34 -0.93 19.88
N LEU A 280 -10.22 -1.30 19.26
CA LEU A 280 -9.80 -0.75 17.98
C LEU A 280 -10.66 -1.31 16.83
N ALA A 281 -10.87 -2.63 16.83
CA ALA A 281 -11.63 -3.34 15.80
C ALA A 281 -13.05 -2.80 15.66
N SER A 282 -13.70 -2.46 16.77
CA SER A 282 -15.06 -1.88 16.77
C SER A 282 -15.14 -0.45 16.20
N GLY A 283 -14.00 0.20 15.94
CA GLY A 283 -13.93 1.59 15.48
C GLY A 283 -13.92 1.73 13.95
N PRO A 284 -14.40 2.87 13.40
CA PRO A 284 -14.47 3.08 11.95
C PRO A 284 -13.10 3.05 11.27
N VAL A 285 -12.05 3.50 11.96
CA VAL A 285 -10.68 3.50 11.41
C VAL A 285 -10.21 2.10 11.04
N ALA A 286 -10.42 1.10 11.91
CA ALA A 286 -10.01 -0.27 11.62
C ALA A 286 -10.81 -0.85 10.45
N ARG A 287 -12.13 -0.62 10.41
CA ARG A 287 -13.00 -1.05 9.30
C ARG A 287 -12.55 -0.47 7.96
N ASN A 288 -12.26 0.84 7.93
CA ASN A 288 -11.84 1.54 6.73
C ASN A 288 -10.45 1.09 6.25
N LEU A 289 -9.50 0.88 7.17
CA LEU A 289 -8.16 0.38 6.79
C LEU A 289 -8.19 -1.07 6.31
N MET A 290 -9.03 -1.93 6.90
CA MET A 290 -9.26 -3.29 6.38
C MET A 290 -9.95 -3.26 5.01
N ARG A 291 -10.94 -2.38 4.81
CA ARG A 291 -11.55 -2.16 3.49
C ARG A 291 -10.48 -1.81 2.45
N ILE A 292 -9.58 -0.88 2.76
CA ILE A 292 -8.48 -0.49 1.84
C ILE A 292 -7.57 -1.67 1.50
N TYR A 293 -7.30 -2.56 2.46
CA TYR A 293 -6.57 -3.80 2.17
C TYR A 293 -7.28 -4.63 1.09
N PHE A 294 -8.59 -4.88 1.24
CA PHE A 294 -9.38 -5.62 0.26
C PHE A 294 -9.51 -4.92 -1.09
N LEU A 295 -9.62 -3.58 -1.10
CA LEU A 295 -9.55 -2.79 -2.33
C LEU A 295 -8.22 -3.03 -3.05
N SER A 296 -7.10 -3.02 -2.32
CA SER A 296 -5.78 -3.30 -2.89
C SER A 296 -5.67 -4.72 -3.46
N GLU A 297 -6.23 -5.72 -2.76
CA GLU A 297 -6.25 -7.12 -3.22
C GLU A 297 -7.12 -7.29 -4.46
N ARG A 298 -8.26 -6.58 -4.53
CA ARG A 298 -9.11 -6.53 -5.72
C ARG A 298 -8.34 -6.00 -6.93
N LEU A 299 -7.63 -4.87 -6.79
CA LEU A 299 -6.83 -4.30 -7.89
C LEU A 299 -5.67 -5.22 -8.31
N LYS A 300 -4.98 -5.86 -7.35
CA LYS A 300 -3.95 -6.89 -7.65
C LYS A 300 -4.54 -8.15 -8.30
N GLY A 301 -5.82 -8.40 -8.13
CA GLY A 301 -6.55 -9.52 -8.72
C GLY A 301 -6.84 -9.35 -10.21
N LEU A 302 -6.80 -8.12 -10.72
CA LEU A 302 -7.05 -7.81 -12.13
C LEU A 302 -5.94 -8.35 -13.04
N GLY A 303 -6.29 -8.68 -14.29
CA GLY A 303 -5.35 -9.10 -15.34
C GLY A 303 -4.86 -10.55 -15.28
N GLY A 304 -5.15 -11.30 -14.21
CA GLY A 304 -4.68 -12.69 -14.09
C GLY A 304 -3.21 -12.79 -13.64
N LYS A 305 -2.48 -13.80 -14.15
CA LYS A 305 -1.08 -14.07 -13.73
C LYS A 305 -0.03 -13.71 -14.79
N ASP A 306 -0.35 -13.86 -16.07
CA ASP A 306 0.58 -13.67 -17.18
C ASP A 306 0.09 -12.54 -18.07
N SER A 307 0.99 -11.59 -18.36
CA SER A 307 0.73 -10.47 -19.26
C SER A 307 1.06 -10.79 -20.72
N GLY A 308 1.88 -11.81 -20.98
CA GLY A 308 2.49 -12.02 -22.29
C GLY A 308 3.33 -10.83 -22.75
N ILE A 309 3.93 -10.09 -21.81
CA ILE A 309 4.79 -8.93 -22.08
C ILE A 309 6.16 -9.20 -21.44
N ALA A 310 7.19 -9.30 -22.26
CA ALA A 310 8.58 -9.45 -21.83
C ALA A 310 9.45 -8.26 -22.30
N HIS A 311 9.13 -7.71 -23.48
CA HIS A 311 9.82 -6.59 -24.10
C HIS A 311 8.94 -5.34 -24.10
N VAL A 312 9.44 -4.27 -23.48
CA VAL A 312 8.80 -2.96 -23.43
C VAL A 312 9.62 -1.96 -24.24
N HIS A 313 8.97 -1.19 -25.09
CA HIS A 313 9.59 -0.07 -25.78
C HIS A 313 8.94 1.22 -25.33
N VAL A 314 9.73 2.16 -24.81
CA VAL A 314 9.23 3.44 -24.33
C VAL A 314 9.70 4.53 -25.28
N VAL A 315 8.76 5.34 -25.79
CA VAL A 315 9.06 6.44 -26.70
C VAL A 315 8.90 7.77 -25.96
N GLY A 316 10.01 8.49 -25.81
CA GLY A 316 10.14 9.70 -24.98
C GLY A 316 11.01 9.44 -23.75
N ALA A 317 12.25 9.95 -23.76
CA ALA A 317 13.22 9.89 -22.66
C ALA A 317 13.16 11.10 -21.72
N GLY A 318 12.01 11.79 -21.70
CA GLY A 318 11.70 12.80 -20.70
C GLY A 318 11.65 12.23 -19.27
N VAL A 319 11.14 13.02 -18.33
CA VAL A 319 11.05 12.59 -16.92
C VAL A 319 10.19 11.33 -16.78
N MET A 320 8.98 11.34 -17.32
CA MET A 320 8.04 10.23 -17.19
C MET A 320 8.49 8.98 -17.94
N GLY A 321 8.77 9.08 -19.24
CA GLY A 321 9.15 7.91 -20.03
C GLY A 321 10.48 7.29 -19.58
N GLY A 322 11.47 8.11 -19.19
CA GLY A 322 12.69 7.60 -18.56
C GLY A 322 12.45 6.85 -17.25
N ASP A 323 11.57 7.36 -16.38
CA ASP A 323 11.22 6.72 -15.12
C ASP A 323 10.39 5.44 -15.31
N ILE A 324 9.47 5.41 -16.28
CA ILE A 324 8.69 4.21 -16.67
C ILE A 324 9.66 3.13 -17.16
N ALA A 325 10.59 3.50 -18.04
CA ALA A 325 11.57 2.58 -18.61
C ALA A 325 12.48 2.00 -17.51
N ALA A 326 13.05 2.87 -16.67
CA ALA A 326 13.89 2.45 -15.55
C ALA A 326 13.14 1.56 -14.55
N PHE A 327 11.91 1.92 -14.18
CA PHE A 327 11.14 1.13 -13.23
C PHE A 327 10.73 -0.23 -13.80
N SER A 328 10.44 -0.32 -15.09
CA SER A 328 10.15 -1.58 -15.78
C SER A 328 11.38 -2.49 -15.82
N ALA A 329 12.57 -1.96 -16.14
CA ALA A 329 13.81 -2.72 -16.09
C ALA A 329 14.15 -3.21 -14.67
N LEU A 330 13.94 -2.38 -13.65
CA LEU A 330 14.10 -2.75 -12.23
C LEU A 330 13.20 -3.94 -11.83
N LYS A 331 12.06 -4.09 -12.50
CA LYS A 331 11.07 -5.14 -12.24
C LYS A 331 11.27 -6.40 -13.09
N GLY A 332 12.29 -6.43 -13.94
CA GLY A 332 12.72 -7.61 -14.66
C GLY A 332 12.36 -7.65 -16.15
N PHE A 333 11.75 -6.59 -16.69
CA PHE A 333 11.41 -6.50 -18.12
C PHE A 333 12.62 -6.06 -18.94
N ASN A 334 12.70 -6.49 -20.19
CA ASN A 334 13.67 -5.98 -21.16
C ASN A 334 13.11 -4.70 -21.78
N VAL A 335 13.85 -3.60 -21.70
CA VAL A 335 13.37 -2.26 -22.03
C VAL A 335 14.29 -1.56 -23.02
N THR A 336 13.69 -0.97 -24.04
CA THR A 336 14.35 -0.03 -24.96
C THR A 336 13.73 1.36 -24.80
N LEU A 337 14.56 2.40 -24.77
CA LEU A 337 14.14 3.79 -24.57
C LEU A 337 14.55 4.63 -25.77
N GLN A 338 13.56 5.15 -26.49
CA GLN A 338 13.74 6.00 -27.65
C GLN A 338 13.49 7.48 -27.31
N ASP A 339 14.24 8.37 -27.96
CA ASP A 339 13.92 9.80 -28.06
C ASP A 339 14.45 10.33 -29.40
N ARG A 340 14.15 11.59 -29.72
CA ARG A 340 14.61 12.28 -30.95
C ARG A 340 16.11 12.59 -30.95
N GLU A 341 16.71 12.71 -29.76
CA GLU A 341 18.12 13.09 -29.59
C GLU A 341 18.77 12.27 -28.46
N GLN A 342 20.01 11.86 -28.69
CA GLN A 342 20.77 11.01 -27.75
C GLN A 342 20.90 11.62 -26.36
N ARG A 343 21.04 12.95 -26.25
CA ARG A 343 21.17 13.67 -24.96
C ARG A 343 20.02 13.38 -23.98
N PHE A 344 18.80 13.18 -24.48
CA PHE A 344 17.64 12.89 -23.63
C PHE A 344 17.70 11.46 -23.09
N ILE A 345 18.10 10.52 -23.94
CA ILE A 345 18.33 9.12 -23.59
C ILE A 345 19.44 9.02 -22.53
N ASP A 346 20.59 9.67 -22.74
CA ASP A 346 21.72 9.66 -21.81
C ASP A 346 21.32 10.21 -20.43
N GLY A 347 20.56 11.30 -20.42
CA GLY A 347 20.00 11.90 -19.20
C GLY A 347 19.07 10.93 -18.45
N ALA A 348 18.21 10.21 -19.17
CA ALA A 348 17.32 9.20 -18.57
C ALA A 348 18.08 7.98 -18.04
N LEU A 349 19.06 7.47 -18.78
CA LEU A 349 19.92 6.36 -18.35
C LEU A 349 20.70 6.71 -17.08
N THR A 350 21.19 7.94 -16.97
CA THR A 350 21.87 8.43 -15.76
C THR A 350 20.93 8.40 -14.54
N ARG A 351 19.68 8.91 -14.70
CA ARG A 351 18.67 8.84 -13.63
C ARG A 351 18.32 7.39 -13.26
N ALA A 352 18.24 6.50 -14.25
CA ALA A 352 17.99 5.08 -14.04
C ALA A 352 19.07 4.43 -13.17
N GLN A 353 20.35 4.74 -13.41
CA GLN A 353 21.45 4.23 -12.58
C GLN A 353 21.30 4.68 -11.11
N THR A 354 21.00 5.95 -10.86
CA THR A 354 20.73 6.45 -9.49
C THR A 354 19.56 5.70 -8.83
N LEU A 355 18.49 5.41 -9.60
CA LEU A 355 17.37 4.62 -9.10
C LEU A 355 17.82 3.19 -8.74
N PHE A 356 18.60 2.54 -9.59
CA PHE A 356 19.10 1.18 -9.39
C PHE A 356 20.01 1.09 -8.17
N GLU A 357 20.94 2.03 -8.00
CA GLU A 357 21.80 2.11 -6.81
C GLU A 357 20.99 2.21 -5.51
N LYS A 358 19.92 3.01 -5.54
CA LYS A 358 19.04 3.23 -4.38
C LYS A 358 18.15 2.03 -4.07
N LYS A 359 17.64 1.33 -5.08
CA LYS A 359 16.64 0.26 -4.93
C LYS A 359 17.27 -1.13 -4.84
N VAL A 360 18.38 -1.36 -5.53
CA VAL A 360 19.13 -2.63 -5.52
C VAL A 360 20.24 -2.55 -4.48
N ARG A 361 19.95 -3.06 -3.29
CA ARG A 361 20.86 -3.02 -2.14
C ARG A 361 22.12 -3.88 -2.34
N ASP A 362 22.02 -4.93 -3.14
CA ASP A 362 23.13 -5.82 -3.46
C ASP A 362 23.87 -5.32 -4.71
N PRO A 363 25.11 -4.82 -4.58
CA PRO A 363 25.86 -4.29 -5.72
C PRO A 363 26.08 -5.31 -6.85
N ALA A 364 26.19 -6.61 -6.52
CA ALA A 364 26.43 -7.66 -7.51
C ALA A 364 25.28 -7.85 -8.50
N LYS A 365 24.05 -7.45 -8.11
CA LYS A 365 22.85 -7.56 -8.96
C LYS A 365 22.57 -6.33 -9.82
N ARG A 366 23.30 -5.22 -9.60
CA ARG A 366 23.06 -3.96 -10.33
C ARG A 366 23.37 -4.06 -11.83
N PRO A 367 24.48 -4.70 -12.28
CA PRO A 367 24.78 -4.83 -13.70
C PRO A 367 23.69 -5.58 -14.48
N GLU A 368 23.13 -6.64 -13.88
CA GLU A 368 22.04 -7.41 -14.49
C GLU A 368 20.78 -6.55 -14.70
N VAL A 369 20.42 -5.71 -13.72
CA VAL A 369 19.29 -4.79 -13.84
C VAL A 369 19.57 -3.70 -14.88
N ALA A 370 20.78 -3.15 -14.89
CA ALA A 370 21.18 -2.11 -15.84
C ALA A 370 21.17 -2.64 -17.29
N ALA A 371 21.62 -3.87 -17.52
CA ALA A 371 21.64 -4.51 -18.84
C ALA A 371 20.23 -4.69 -19.45
N ARG A 372 19.17 -4.66 -18.64
CA ARG A 372 17.79 -4.72 -19.12
C ARG A 372 17.29 -3.41 -19.73
N LEU A 373 17.95 -2.27 -19.48
CA LEU A 373 17.57 -0.97 -20.04
C LEU A 373 18.61 -0.52 -21.06
N SER A 374 18.17 -0.32 -22.30
CA SER A 374 19.02 0.15 -23.40
C SER A 374 18.44 1.38 -24.07
N GLY A 375 19.31 2.32 -24.44
CA GLY A 375 18.94 3.45 -25.28
C GLY A 375 18.80 3.04 -26.74
N ASP A 376 17.81 3.59 -27.44
CA ASP A 376 17.51 3.28 -28.83
C ASP A 376 17.09 4.53 -29.60
N LEU A 377 18.06 5.28 -30.11
CA LEU A 377 17.82 6.48 -30.92
C LEU A 377 17.06 6.17 -32.21
N SER A 378 17.24 4.96 -32.76
CA SER A 378 16.67 4.56 -34.05
C SER A 378 15.21 4.10 -33.97
N GLY A 379 14.74 3.71 -32.78
CA GLY A 379 13.42 3.11 -32.58
C GLY A 379 13.30 1.65 -33.04
N ALA A 380 14.41 0.96 -33.33
CA ALA A 380 14.42 -0.43 -33.79
C ALA A 380 13.83 -1.41 -32.75
N GLY A 381 13.76 -1.02 -31.48
CA GLY A 381 13.14 -1.76 -30.39
C GLY A 381 11.63 -1.94 -30.55
N ALA A 382 10.93 -1.03 -31.24
CA ALA A 382 9.49 -1.10 -31.44
C ALA A 382 9.04 -2.41 -32.12
N ALA A 383 9.82 -2.90 -33.08
CA ALA A 383 9.53 -4.15 -33.79
C ALA A 383 9.67 -5.42 -32.94
N LYS A 384 10.39 -5.33 -31.81
CA LYS A 384 10.59 -6.45 -30.87
C LYS A 384 9.72 -6.36 -29.63
N ALA A 385 9.04 -5.23 -29.42
CA ALA A 385 8.24 -4.97 -28.23
C ALA A 385 6.95 -5.79 -28.24
N ASP A 386 6.53 -6.22 -27.04
CA ASP A 386 5.18 -6.74 -26.79
C ASP A 386 4.25 -5.61 -26.32
N LEU A 387 4.84 -4.55 -25.72
CA LEU A 387 4.17 -3.33 -25.29
C LEU A 387 5.02 -2.12 -25.69
N VAL A 388 4.41 -1.19 -26.44
CA VAL A 388 4.95 0.14 -26.70
C VAL A 388 4.24 1.16 -25.81
N ILE A 389 5.01 2.00 -25.12
CA ILE A 389 4.49 3.06 -24.24
C ILE A 389 4.97 4.40 -24.77
N GLU A 390 4.04 5.20 -25.27
CA GLU A 390 4.28 6.57 -25.69
C GLU A 390 4.23 7.51 -24.47
N ALA A 391 5.28 8.31 -24.29
CA ALA A 391 5.43 9.30 -23.23
C ALA A 391 6.13 10.58 -23.74
N ILE A 392 5.76 11.03 -24.95
CA ILE A 392 6.22 12.27 -25.56
C ILE A 392 5.43 13.48 -25.03
N ILE A 393 5.76 14.66 -25.54
CA ILE A 393 5.07 15.91 -25.20
C ILE A 393 3.55 15.82 -25.37
N GLU A 394 2.82 16.59 -24.55
CA GLU A 394 1.36 16.62 -24.55
C GLU A 394 0.82 17.46 -25.72
N ASN A 395 0.98 16.93 -26.94
CA ASN A 395 0.50 17.50 -28.20
C ASN A 395 -0.20 16.42 -29.03
N PRO A 396 -1.51 16.57 -29.35
CA PRO A 396 -2.26 15.55 -30.08
C PRO A 396 -1.66 15.20 -31.45
N GLN A 397 -1.24 16.19 -32.23
CA GLN A 397 -0.70 15.95 -33.57
C GLN A 397 0.62 15.16 -33.51
N ALA A 398 1.54 15.55 -32.63
CA ALA A 398 2.80 14.85 -32.47
C ALA A 398 2.62 13.38 -32.05
N LYS A 399 1.60 13.10 -31.21
CA LYS A 399 1.24 11.74 -30.81
C LYS A 399 0.67 10.95 -31.98
N ARG A 400 -0.26 11.52 -32.75
CA ARG A 400 -0.85 10.90 -33.96
C ARG A 400 0.20 10.57 -35.00
N ASP A 401 1.10 11.50 -35.30
CA ASP A 401 2.20 11.30 -36.25
C ASP A 401 3.11 10.13 -35.82
N LEU A 402 3.41 10.06 -34.52
CA LEU A 402 4.20 8.97 -33.96
C LEU A 402 3.47 7.62 -34.07
N TYR A 403 2.16 7.56 -33.79
CA TYR A 403 1.40 6.31 -33.89
C TYR A 403 1.38 5.78 -35.33
N ALA A 404 1.14 6.66 -36.30
CA ALA A 404 1.18 6.31 -37.72
C ALA A 404 2.54 5.75 -38.16
N GLN A 405 3.64 6.21 -37.56
CA GLN A 405 4.98 5.69 -37.79
C GLN A 405 5.23 4.35 -37.09
N LEU A 406 4.76 4.18 -35.85
CA LEU A 406 5.03 3.01 -35.02
C LEU A 406 4.22 1.78 -35.42
N GLU A 407 2.93 1.95 -35.71
CA GLU A 407 2.03 0.82 -35.91
C GLU A 407 2.50 -0.16 -37.01
N PRO A 408 2.99 0.28 -38.18
CA PRO A 408 3.50 -0.62 -39.21
C PRO A 408 4.76 -1.41 -38.79
N ALA A 409 5.55 -0.86 -37.86
CA ALA A 409 6.79 -1.48 -37.41
C ALA A 409 6.59 -2.47 -36.25
N MET A 410 5.50 -2.33 -35.50
CA MET A 410 5.17 -3.18 -34.34
C MET A 410 4.79 -4.60 -34.75
N LYS A 411 4.92 -5.55 -33.82
CA LYS A 411 4.36 -6.90 -33.99
C LYS A 411 2.84 -6.83 -34.19
N ALA A 412 2.29 -7.86 -34.84
CA ALA A 412 0.84 -7.98 -35.05
C ALA A 412 0.06 -8.04 -33.72
N ASP A 413 0.62 -8.66 -32.69
CA ASP A 413 0.00 -8.87 -31.38
C ASP A 413 0.48 -7.87 -30.29
N ALA A 414 1.35 -6.93 -30.63
CA ALA A 414 1.87 -5.94 -29.70
C ALA A 414 0.81 -4.91 -29.30
N LEU A 415 0.89 -4.44 -28.07
CA LEU A 415 0.03 -3.38 -27.54
C LEU A 415 0.68 -2.01 -27.74
N LEU A 416 -0.11 -1.00 -28.09
CA LEU A 416 0.30 0.40 -28.08
C LEU A 416 -0.41 1.09 -26.92
N SER A 417 0.31 1.83 -26.10
CA SER A 417 -0.28 2.60 -25.01
C SER A 417 0.24 4.02 -24.96
N THR A 418 -0.58 4.93 -24.44
CA THR A 418 -0.20 6.34 -24.23
C THR A 418 -0.22 6.71 -22.74
N ASN A 419 0.84 7.36 -22.27
CA ASN A 419 0.90 8.01 -20.96
C ASN A 419 0.49 9.50 -21.08
N THR A 420 -0.67 9.76 -21.68
CA THR A 420 -1.28 11.09 -21.66
C THR A 420 -1.96 11.36 -20.31
N SER A 421 -2.00 12.62 -19.90
CA SER A 421 -2.58 13.04 -18.61
C SER A 421 -3.79 13.97 -18.78
N SER A 422 -3.91 14.63 -19.93
CA SER A 422 -5.00 15.60 -20.19
C SER A 422 -5.70 15.42 -21.53
N ILE A 423 -5.08 14.79 -22.53
CA ILE A 423 -5.73 14.58 -23.84
C ILE A 423 -6.76 13.45 -23.69
N PRO A 424 -8.05 13.69 -24.03
CA PRO A 424 -9.06 12.64 -24.05
C PRO A 424 -8.63 11.51 -24.99
N LEU A 425 -8.81 10.27 -24.56
CA LEU A 425 -8.31 9.12 -25.33
C LEU A 425 -9.01 9.03 -26.69
N ASP A 426 -10.30 9.41 -26.74
CA ASP A 426 -11.12 9.39 -27.96
C ASP A 426 -10.55 10.29 -29.07
N GLU A 427 -9.87 11.39 -28.72
CA GLU A 427 -9.21 12.26 -29.71
C GLU A 427 -7.98 11.60 -30.37
N LEU A 428 -7.43 10.58 -29.73
CA LEU A 428 -6.29 9.83 -30.24
C LEU A 428 -6.73 8.58 -31.00
N THR A 429 -7.86 7.97 -30.62
CA THR A 429 -8.32 6.70 -31.19
C THR A 429 -8.68 6.77 -32.68
N ASP A 430 -9.17 7.91 -33.16
CA ASP A 430 -9.57 8.09 -34.57
C ASP A 430 -8.41 7.91 -35.57
N HIS A 431 -7.17 8.00 -35.09
CA HIS A 431 -5.97 7.92 -35.91
C HIS A 431 -5.16 6.63 -35.66
N ILE A 432 -5.74 5.68 -34.93
CA ILE A 432 -5.14 4.38 -34.63
C ILE A 432 -5.66 3.34 -35.63
N ALA A 433 -4.76 2.64 -36.31
CA ALA A 433 -5.11 1.58 -37.26
C ALA A 433 -5.62 0.31 -36.56
N ARG A 434 -5.14 0.02 -35.35
CA ARG A 434 -5.52 -1.17 -34.56
C ARG A 434 -6.09 -0.79 -33.19
N PRO A 435 -7.32 -0.23 -33.13
CA PRO A 435 -7.92 0.26 -31.89
C PRO A 435 -8.07 -0.84 -30.81
N ALA A 436 -8.24 -2.10 -31.22
CA ALA A 436 -8.32 -3.23 -30.29
C ALA A 436 -7.10 -3.38 -29.37
N GLN A 437 -5.92 -2.94 -29.81
CA GLN A 437 -4.64 -3.08 -29.11
C GLN A 437 -4.11 -1.76 -28.55
N PHE A 438 -4.93 -0.71 -28.59
CA PHE A 438 -4.62 0.61 -28.09
C PHE A 438 -5.31 0.86 -26.76
N ALA A 439 -4.63 1.55 -25.85
CA ALA A 439 -5.20 1.96 -24.56
C ALA A 439 -4.43 3.14 -23.97
N GLY A 440 -5.05 3.89 -23.07
CA GLY A 440 -4.26 4.75 -22.18
C GLY A 440 -3.66 3.95 -21.04
N LEU A 441 -2.42 4.28 -20.66
CA LEU A 441 -1.71 3.69 -19.54
C LEU A 441 -1.06 4.81 -18.73
N HIS A 442 -1.85 5.45 -17.86
CA HIS A 442 -1.48 6.68 -17.18
C HIS A 442 -0.78 6.39 -15.84
N TYR A 443 0.51 6.74 -15.79
CA TYR A 443 1.36 6.67 -14.61
C TYR A 443 1.40 8.01 -13.86
N PHE A 444 1.60 7.92 -12.55
CA PHE A 444 1.76 9.10 -11.68
C PHE A 444 3.22 9.31 -11.28
N ASN A 445 3.67 10.57 -11.32
CA ASN A 445 5.02 10.97 -10.90
C ASN A 445 5.11 11.07 -9.37
N PRO A 446 6.15 10.51 -8.70
CA PRO A 446 7.23 9.65 -9.23
C PRO A 446 6.80 8.21 -9.43
N VAL A 447 7.16 7.63 -10.59
CA VAL A 447 6.77 6.27 -10.99
C VAL A 447 7.22 5.25 -9.95
N ALA A 448 8.40 5.39 -9.34
CA ALA A 448 8.87 4.41 -8.35
C ALA A 448 8.16 4.47 -6.97
N GLN A 449 7.29 5.46 -6.74
CA GLN A 449 6.62 5.71 -5.46
C GLN A 449 5.10 5.57 -5.56
N MET A 450 4.50 6.06 -6.64
CA MET A 450 3.04 6.05 -6.80
C MET A 450 2.54 4.64 -7.13
N PRO A 451 1.60 4.07 -6.36
CA PRO A 451 1.19 2.68 -6.54
C PRO A 451 0.21 2.49 -7.70
N LEU A 452 -0.55 3.52 -8.07
CA LEU A 452 -1.62 3.45 -9.07
C LEU A 452 -1.11 3.58 -10.51
N VAL A 453 -1.79 2.90 -11.43
CA VAL A 453 -1.77 3.17 -12.88
C VAL A 453 -3.21 3.09 -13.38
N GLU A 454 -3.69 4.13 -14.08
CA GLU A 454 -5.01 4.10 -14.73
C GLU A 454 -4.89 3.41 -16.09
N ILE A 455 -5.78 2.44 -16.36
CA ILE A 455 -5.92 1.80 -17.67
C ILE A 455 -7.15 2.42 -18.32
N ILE A 456 -6.92 3.28 -19.30
CA ILE A 456 -7.98 4.07 -19.93
C ILE A 456 -8.55 3.29 -21.11
N ARG A 457 -9.86 3.06 -21.04
CA ARG A 457 -10.65 2.35 -22.04
C ARG A 457 -11.28 3.32 -23.04
N HIS A 458 -11.42 2.85 -24.26
CA HIS A 458 -12.28 3.40 -25.31
C HIS A 458 -13.08 2.25 -25.95
N ASP A 459 -14.12 2.57 -26.72
CA ASP A 459 -15.09 1.57 -27.20
C ASP A 459 -14.48 0.50 -28.12
N GLY A 460 -13.40 0.83 -28.82
CA GLY A 460 -12.69 -0.08 -29.73
C GLY A 460 -11.71 -1.03 -29.06
N MET A 461 -11.44 -0.89 -27.76
CA MET A 461 -10.40 -1.63 -27.04
C MET A 461 -10.83 -3.08 -26.75
N ALA A 462 -9.96 -4.05 -27.04
CA ALA A 462 -10.23 -5.44 -26.72
C ALA A 462 -10.09 -5.73 -25.21
N ALA A 463 -10.96 -6.59 -24.67
CA ALA A 463 -10.86 -7.04 -23.28
C ALA A 463 -9.51 -7.73 -22.96
N ASP A 464 -8.89 -8.36 -23.97
CA ASP A 464 -7.57 -8.98 -23.85
C ASP A 464 -6.47 -7.95 -23.57
N THR A 465 -6.54 -6.78 -24.22
CA THR A 465 -5.62 -5.64 -24.03
C THR A 465 -5.65 -5.18 -22.58
N GLU A 466 -6.84 -5.00 -22.01
CA GLU A 466 -6.98 -4.64 -20.60
C GLU A 466 -6.36 -5.69 -19.68
N ARG A 467 -6.66 -6.96 -19.92
CA ARG A 467 -6.16 -8.07 -19.11
C ARG A 467 -4.63 -8.07 -19.10
N ARG A 468 -4.01 -7.96 -20.27
CA ARG A 468 -2.55 -7.94 -20.44
C ARG A 468 -1.91 -6.73 -19.75
N LEU A 469 -2.49 -5.54 -19.90
CA LEU A 469 -2.02 -4.32 -19.22
C LEU A 469 -2.16 -4.41 -17.70
N ALA A 470 -3.29 -4.92 -17.20
CA ALA A 470 -3.49 -5.12 -15.77
C ALA A 470 -2.49 -6.14 -15.18
N ALA A 471 -2.22 -7.24 -15.89
CA ALA A 471 -1.19 -8.21 -15.49
C ALA A 471 0.21 -7.59 -15.50
N PHE A 472 0.51 -6.74 -16.48
CA PHE A 472 1.78 -6.01 -16.56
C PHE A 472 1.94 -5.04 -15.37
N CYS A 473 0.92 -4.22 -15.08
CA CYS A 473 0.90 -3.35 -13.90
C CYS A 473 1.14 -4.15 -12.61
N LYS A 474 0.47 -5.30 -12.46
CA LYS A 474 0.66 -6.20 -11.30
C LYS A 474 2.08 -6.71 -11.19
N ALA A 475 2.70 -7.13 -12.30
CA ALA A 475 4.10 -7.57 -12.33
C ALA A 475 5.08 -6.44 -11.96
N LEU A 476 4.77 -5.20 -12.31
CA LEU A 476 5.48 -4.01 -11.83
C LEU A 476 5.26 -3.74 -10.32
N GLY A 477 4.26 -4.37 -9.69
CA GLY A 477 3.81 -4.09 -8.33
C GLY A 477 2.98 -2.80 -8.24
N LYS A 478 2.25 -2.47 -9.31
CA LYS A 478 1.27 -1.39 -9.41
C LYS A 478 -0.15 -1.90 -9.27
N PHE A 479 -1.05 -0.99 -8.93
CA PHE A 479 -2.49 -1.19 -8.90
C PHE A 479 -3.09 -0.68 -10.20
N PRO A 480 -3.53 -1.58 -11.10
CA PRO A 480 -4.27 -1.17 -12.29
C PRO A 480 -5.68 -0.76 -11.89
N VAL A 481 -6.15 0.42 -12.31
CA VAL A 481 -7.55 0.83 -12.20
C VAL A 481 -8.10 1.08 -13.59
N PRO A 482 -9.04 0.26 -14.07
CA PRO A 482 -9.73 0.51 -15.33
C PRO A 482 -10.64 1.73 -15.21
N VAL A 483 -10.50 2.66 -16.15
CA VAL A 483 -11.28 3.92 -16.22
C VAL A 483 -11.72 4.19 -17.66
N THR A 484 -12.77 4.98 -17.84
CA THR A 484 -13.18 5.48 -19.17
C THR A 484 -12.35 6.69 -19.63
N GLY A 485 -12.35 6.96 -20.93
CA GLY A 485 -11.58 8.03 -21.59
C GLY A 485 -12.02 9.47 -21.37
N THR A 486 -12.74 9.80 -20.29
CA THR A 486 -13.18 11.20 -20.03
C THR A 486 -12.00 12.14 -19.75
N PRO A 487 -12.10 13.46 -20.02
CA PRO A 487 -11.05 14.42 -19.67
C PRO A 487 -10.59 14.30 -18.21
N GLY A 488 -9.28 14.14 -18.01
CA GLY A 488 -8.65 13.92 -16.69
C GLY A 488 -8.94 12.58 -16.02
N PHE A 489 -9.58 11.64 -16.74
CA PHE A 489 -9.87 10.28 -16.31
C PHE A 489 -10.60 10.24 -14.96
N LEU A 490 -10.09 9.51 -13.98
CA LEU A 490 -10.63 9.51 -12.62
C LEU A 490 -9.84 10.44 -11.71
N VAL A 491 -8.54 10.20 -11.56
CA VAL A 491 -7.73 10.83 -10.50
C VAL A 491 -7.58 12.34 -10.72
N ASN A 492 -7.20 12.78 -11.93
CA ASN A 492 -6.99 14.20 -12.19
C ASN A 492 -8.34 14.95 -12.17
N ARG A 493 -9.40 14.33 -12.72
CA ARG A 493 -10.75 14.85 -12.71
C ARG A 493 -11.26 15.11 -11.29
N VAL A 494 -11.12 14.15 -10.38
CA VAL A 494 -11.54 14.29 -8.98
C VAL A 494 -10.64 15.25 -8.18
N LEU A 495 -9.34 15.28 -8.46
CA LEU A 495 -8.38 16.13 -7.72
C LEU A 495 -8.48 17.61 -8.12
N PHE A 496 -8.84 17.90 -9.38
CA PHE A 496 -8.83 19.26 -9.91
C PHE A 496 -9.75 20.23 -9.13
N PRO A 497 -11.03 19.93 -8.84
CA PRO A 497 -11.89 20.81 -8.05
C PRO A 497 -11.35 21.13 -6.65
N TYR A 498 -10.68 20.17 -6.00
CA TYR A 498 -10.02 20.38 -4.70
C TYR A 498 -8.86 21.37 -4.79
N MET A 499 -8.00 21.22 -5.81
CA MET A 499 -6.89 22.14 -6.04
C MET A 499 -7.38 23.52 -6.48
N LEU A 500 -8.42 23.56 -7.32
CA LEU A 500 -9.02 24.80 -7.79
C LEU A 500 -9.66 25.59 -6.64
N GLU A 501 -10.33 24.92 -5.69
CA GLU A 501 -10.91 25.62 -4.55
C GLU A 501 -9.86 26.11 -3.55
N ALA A 502 -8.74 25.40 -3.40
CA ALA A 502 -7.60 25.93 -2.64
C ALA A 502 -7.02 27.19 -3.29
N ALA A 503 -6.94 27.20 -4.62
CA ALA A 503 -6.56 28.35 -5.44
C ALA A 503 -7.53 29.53 -5.27
N ASN A 504 -8.86 29.28 -5.29
CA ASN A 504 -9.89 30.28 -5.00
C ASN A 504 -9.73 30.85 -3.59
N ALA A 505 -9.62 30.00 -2.57
CA ALA A 505 -9.45 30.39 -1.18
C ALA A 505 -8.20 31.26 -0.97
N TYR A 506 -7.10 30.92 -1.65
CA TYR A 506 -5.88 31.72 -1.63
C TYR A 506 -6.08 33.09 -2.31
N ALA A 507 -6.74 33.14 -3.46
CA ALA A 507 -7.06 34.38 -4.16
C ALA A 507 -8.03 35.29 -3.37
N GLU A 508 -8.90 34.70 -2.54
CA GLU A 508 -9.76 35.40 -1.58
C GLU A 508 -9.01 35.93 -0.35
N GLY A 509 -7.68 35.72 -0.26
CA GLY A 509 -6.81 36.25 0.79
C GLY A 509 -6.58 35.31 1.98
N ILE A 510 -7.04 34.05 1.92
CA ILE A 510 -6.78 33.09 2.99
C ILE A 510 -5.31 32.65 2.90
N ALA A 511 -4.57 32.80 4.00
CA ALA A 511 -3.17 32.44 4.04
C ALA A 511 -2.96 30.96 3.68
N GLY A 512 -2.11 30.68 2.69
CA GLY A 512 -1.84 29.31 2.23
C GLY A 512 -1.55 28.29 3.34
N PRO A 513 -0.76 28.62 4.40
CA PRO A 513 -0.52 27.68 5.49
C PRO A 513 -1.77 27.29 6.29
N LEU A 514 -2.82 28.13 6.31
CA LEU A 514 -4.12 27.77 6.89
C LEU A 514 -4.88 26.78 6.00
N ILE A 515 -4.86 26.99 4.68
CA ILE A 515 -5.46 26.10 3.68
C ILE A 515 -4.81 24.72 3.75
N ASP A 516 -3.48 24.68 3.73
CA ASP A 516 -2.71 23.45 3.90
C ASP A 516 -3.00 22.73 5.22
N LYS A 517 -3.10 23.49 6.31
CA LYS A 517 -3.39 22.93 7.62
C LYS A 517 -4.79 22.33 7.68
N ALA A 518 -5.80 22.93 7.04
CA ALA A 518 -7.16 22.39 6.97
C ALA A 518 -7.18 21.02 6.27
N ALA A 519 -6.56 20.91 5.10
CA ALA A 519 -6.48 19.63 4.37
C ALA A 519 -5.69 18.54 5.15
N VAL A 520 -4.55 18.91 5.75
CA VAL A 520 -3.76 17.96 6.57
C VAL A 520 -4.49 17.59 7.86
N ASN A 521 -5.36 18.48 8.39
CA ASN A 521 -6.24 18.18 9.51
C ASN A 521 -7.33 17.18 9.13
N PHE A 522 -7.93 17.33 7.95
CA PHE A 522 -8.85 16.34 7.40
C PHE A 522 -8.18 14.97 7.22
N GLY A 523 -6.89 14.96 6.87
CA GLY A 523 -6.09 13.74 6.74
C GLY A 523 -5.33 13.58 5.43
N MET A 524 -5.35 14.60 4.56
CA MET A 524 -4.60 14.59 3.30
C MET A 524 -3.08 14.52 3.57
N PRO A 525 -2.30 13.84 2.71
CA PRO A 525 -0.86 13.65 2.91
C PRO A 525 -0.05 14.93 2.75
N MET A 526 -0.57 15.88 1.97
CA MET A 526 0.03 17.18 1.66
C MET A 526 -1.10 18.21 1.55
N GLY A 527 -0.81 19.44 1.96
CA GLY A 527 -1.74 20.56 1.76
C GLY A 527 -1.85 20.95 0.28
N PRO A 528 -3.01 21.47 -0.17
CA PRO A 528 -3.25 21.70 -1.59
C PRO A 528 -2.38 22.81 -2.20
N ILE A 529 -1.94 23.81 -1.41
CA ILE A 529 -1.05 24.86 -1.91
C ILE A 529 0.36 24.30 -2.13
N GLU A 530 0.85 23.51 -1.17
CA GLU A 530 2.12 22.80 -1.32
C GLU A 530 2.06 21.77 -2.47
N LEU A 531 0.90 21.14 -2.68
CA LEU A 531 0.66 20.21 -3.78
C LEU A 531 0.69 20.91 -5.14
N LEU A 532 0.02 22.06 -5.30
CA LEU A 532 0.06 22.89 -6.50
C LEU A 532 1.50 23.22 -6.92
N ASP A 533 2.31 23.68 -5.97
CA ASP A 533 3.73 23.98 -6.21
C ASP A 533 4.57 22.73 -6.51
N THR A 534 4.22 21.58 -5.93
CA THR A 534 4.95 20.31 -6.15
C THR A 534 4.68 19.74 -7.54
N VAL A 535 3.42 19.79 -7.99
CA VAL A 535 3.01 19.42 -9.36
C VAL A 535 3.62 20.39 -10.37
N GLY A 536 3.61 21.67 -10.01
CA GLY A 536 4.07 22.77 -10.84
C GLY A 536 2.90 23.58 -11.37
N LEU A 537 2.98 24.91 -11.24
CA LEU A 537 1.89 25.82 -11.59
C LEU A 537 1.59 25.81 -13.09
N ASP A 538 2.60 25.61 -13.94
CA ASP A 538 2.45 25.50 -15.39
C ASP A 538 1.71 24.21 -15.81
N VAL A 539 2.00 23.09 -15.14
CA VAL A 539 1.29 21.83 -15.35
C VAL A 539 -0.15 21.95 -14.87
N ALA A 540 -0.37 22.52 -13.69
CA ALA A 540 -1.72 22.76 -13.16
C ALA A 540 -2.53 23.68 -14.07
N ALA A 541 -1.94 24.73 -14.62
CA ALA A 541 -2.58 25.61 -15.60
C ALA A 541 -2.88 24.89 -16.93
N GLY A 542 -1.99 24.00 -17.38
CA GLY A 542 -2.23 23.13 -18.54
C GLY A 542 -3.46 22.24 -18.35
N VAL A 543 -3.51 21.49 -17.26
CA VAL A 543 -4.65 20.63 -16.90
C VAL A 543 -5.92 21.45 -16.70
N GLY A 544 -5.82 22.62 -16.08
CA GLY A 544 -6.97 23.51 -15.86
C GLY A 544 -7.61 24.01 -17.15
N ARG A 545 -6.85 24.23 -18.22
CA ARG A 545 -7.41 24.63 -19.53
C ARG A 545 -8.32 23.58 -20.15
N GLU A 546 -8.07 22.30 -19.88
CA GLU A 546 -8.90 21.19 -20.36
C GLU A 546 -10.06 20.91 -19.40
N LEU A 547 -9.78 20.82 -18.09
CA LEU A 547 -10.78 20.39 -17.10
C LEU A 547 -11.75 21.49 -16.69
N ALA A 548 -11.33 22.76 -16.64
CA ALA A 548 -12.22 23.83 -16.20
C ALA A 548 -13.43 24.00 -17.15
N PRO A 549 -13.26 24.08 -18.48
CA PRO A 549 -14.40 24.13 -19.41
C PRO A 549 -15.27 22.87 -19.33
N PHE A 550 -14.66 21.69 -19.31
CA PHE A 550 -15.37 20.42 -19.24
C PHE A 550 -16.25 20.32 -17.98
N LEU A 551 -15.75 20.79 -16.84
CA LEU A 551 -16.47 20.74 -15.57
C LEU A 551 -17.36 21.97 -15.31
N GLY A 552 -17.39 22.96 -16.21
CA GLY A 552 -18.12 24.22 -16.01
C GLY A 552 -17.56 25.08 -14.87
N LEU A 553 -16.24 25.01 -14.64
CA LEU A 553 -15.54 25.72 -13.58
C LEU A 553 -14.70 26.87 -14.16
N GLN A 554 -14.38 27.87 -13.33
CA GLN A 554 -13.55 29.00 -13.72
C GLN A 554 -12.25 29.04 -12.92
N ILE A 555 -11.14 29.32 -13.61
CA ILE A 555 -9.83 29.51 -13.00
C ILE A 555 -9.72 30.97 -12.50
N PRO A 556 -9.30 31.21 -11.25
CA PRO A 556 -9.01 32.56 -10.76
C PRO A 556 -8.06 33.33 -11.65
N ALA A 557 -8.35 34.60 -11.91
CA ALA A 557 -7.46 35.48 -12.68
C ALA A 557 -6.04 35.54 -12.11
N ALA A 558 -5.90 35.48 -10.78
CA ALA A 558 -4.62 35.48 -10.08
C ALA A 558 -3.72 34.26 -10.42
N LEU A 559 -4.30 33.20 -10.98
CA LEU A 559 -3.62 31.95 -11.32
C LEU A 559 -3.75 31.60 -12.81
N ALA A 560 -4.38 32.45 -13.61
CA ALA A 560 -4.49 32.29 -15.06
C ALA A 560 -3.14 32.55 -15.77
N THR A 561 -2.28 33.39 -15.17
CA THR A 561 -0.95 33.71 -15.70
C THR A 561 0.12 33.19 -14.75
N VAL A 562 0.89 32.20 -15.19
CA VAL A 562 2.01 31.64 -14.42
C VAL A 562 3.29 32.36 -14.80
N ASP A 563 4.02 32.89 -13.80
CA ASP A 563 5.36 33.44 -14.00
C ASP A 563 6.32 32.30 -14.42
N PRO A 564 6.96 32.39 -15.61
CA PRO A 564 7.88 31.35 -16.10
C PRO A 564 9.05 31.04 -15.17
N ALA A 565 9.43 31.97 -14.30
CA ALA A 565 10.52 31.81 -13.33
C ALA A 565 10.04 31.23 -11.98
N LYS A 566 8.72 31.18 -11.73
CA LYS A 566 8.15 30.76 -10.44
C LYS A 566 7.11 29.66 -10.61
N ARG A 567 7.50 28.54 -11.24
CA ARG A 567 6.56 27.45 -11.52
C ARG A 567 6.41 26.46 -10.37
N GLY A 568 6.97 26.74 -9.19
CA GLY A 568 6.89 25.90 -7.99
C GLY A 568 8.22 25.26 -7.61
N LYS A 569 8.15 24.06 -7.02
CA LYS A 569 9.29 23.35 -6.43
C LYS A 569 10.48 23.17 -7.39
N LYS A 570 10.20 22.99 -8.68
CA LYS A 570 11.21 22.74 -9.71
C LYS A 570 12.11 23.95 -10.00
N ASP A 571 11.61 25.16 -9.75
CA ASP A 571 12.37 26.40 -9.95
C ASP A 571 12.84 27.02 -8.63
N GLY A 572 12.52 26.39 -7.49
CA GLY A 572 12.84 26.90 -6.16
C GLY A 572 11.83 27.94 -5.62
N GLU A 573 10.87 28.37 -6.43
CA GLU A 573 9.84 29.34 -6.04
C GLU A 573 8.53 29.12 -6.83
N GLY A 574 7.40 29.24 -6.14
CA GLY A 574 6.04 29.27 -6.70
C GLY A 574 5.15 30.11 -5.78
N ILE A 575 4.04 29.53 -5.29
CA ILE A 575 3.27 30.14 -4.20
C ILE A 575 4.10 30.16 -2.90
N TYR A 576 4.94 29.14 -2.69
CA TYR A 576 5.94 29.10 -1.64
C TYR A 576 7.36 29.21 -2.18
N LYS A 577 8.28 29.64 -1.31
CA LYS A 577 9.71 29.48 -1.54
C LYS A 577 10.13 28.07 -1.16
N TRP A 578 11.07 27.48 -1.90
CA TRP A 578 11.53 26.11 -1.69
C TRP A 578 13.04 26.09 -1.41
N GLU A 579 13.42 25.52 -0.27
CA GLU A 579 14.82 25.31 0.09
C GLU A 579 15.05 23.84 0.40
N ASN A 580 16.09 23.25 -0.23
CA ASN A 580 16.43 21.83 -0.05
C ASN A 580 15.23 20.88 -0.27
N GLY A 581 14.35 21.24 -1.21
CA GLY A 581 13.15 20.46 -1.56
C GLY A 581 12.00 20.54 -0.55
N LYS A 582 12.03 21.49 0.40
CA LYS A 582 10.96 21.76 1.37
C LYS A 582 10.36 23.16 1.16
N ALA A 583 9.04 23.27 1.28
CA ALA A 583 8.35 24.54 1.24
C ALA A 583 8.60 25.35 2.53
N ILE A 584 9.01 26.61 2.35
CA ILE A 584 9.15 27.60 3.41
C ILE A 584 7.81 28.31 3.57
N LYS A 585 7.03 27.87 4.56
CA LYS A 585 5.68 28.40 4.83
C LYS A 585 5.77 29.68 5.65
N PRO A 586 5.15 30.79 5.21
CA PRO A 586 5.12 32.04 5.98
C PRO A 586 4.54 31.82 7.39
N PRO A 587 5.08 32.48 8.42
CA PRO A 587 4.53 32.37 9.77
C PRO A 587 3.11 32.93 9.80
N LEU A 588 2.21 32.22 10.45
CA LEU A 588 0.86 32.70 10.71
C LEU A 588 0.88 33.69 11.88
N GLY A 589 0.16 34.81 11.75
CA GLY A 589 -0.09 35.71 12.88
C GLY A 589 -0.84 35.01 14.01
N LYS A 590 -0.72 35.50 15.24
CA LYS A 590 -1.35 34.86 16.42
C LYS A 590 -2.88 34.74 16.31
N ASP A 591 -3.50 35.67 15.59
CA ASP A 591 -4.96 35.73 15.39
C ASP A 591 -5.43 35.09 14.08
N ALA A 592 -4.53 34.50 13.29
CA ALA A 592 -4.86 33.89 12.01
C ALA A 592 -5.70 32.62 12.23
N GLN A 593 -7.01 32.73 12.00
CA GLN A 593 -7.94 31.61 12.05
C GLN A 593 -8.42 31.26 10.64
N ALA A 594 -8.51 29.96 10.37
CA ALA A 594 -9.16 29.47 9.17
C ALA A 594 -10.68 29.72 9.27
N PRO A 595 -11.36 30.10 8.18
CA PRO A 595 -12.82 30.06 8.13
C PRO A 595 -13.33 28.69 8.56
N SER A 596 -14.44 28.67 9.30
CA SER A 596 -14.99 27.44 9.87
C SER A 596 -15.48 26.45 8.81
N ASP A 597 -15.81 26.94 7.62
CA ASP A 597 -16.21 26.16 6.45
C ASP A 597 -15.05 25.81 5.50
N LEU A 598 -13.81 26.20 5.80
CA LEU A 598 -12.66 25.97 4.90
C LEU A 598 -12.40 24.48 4.62
N GLU A 599 -12.58 23.61 5.62
CA GLU A 599 -12.43 22.17 5.40
C GLU A 599 -13.50 21.64 4.42
N ASP A 600 -14.76 22.01 4.62
CA ASP A 600 -15.86 21.65 3.71
C ASP A 600 -15.64 22.25 2.32
N ARG A 601 -15.17 23.51 2.21
CA ARG A 601 -14.81 24.15 0.94
C ARG A 601 -13.79 23.32 0.17
N LEU A 602 -12.76 22.81 0.83
CA LEU A 602 -11.74 22.01 0.16
C LEU A 602 -12.26 20.61 -0.21
N ILE A 603 -12.88 19.91 0.73
CA ILE A 603 -13.19 18.48 0.57
C ILE A 603 -14.46 18.24 -0.24
N LEU A 604 -15.50 19.06 -0.09
CA LEU A 604 -16.79 18.80 -0.74
C LEU A 604 -16.72 18.84 -2.28
N PRO A 605 -15.96 19.73 -2.95
CA PRO A 605 -15.78 19.66 -4.40
C PRO A 605 -15.21 18.33 -4.89
N LEU A 606 -14.24 17.76 -4.16
CA LEU A 606 -13.66 16.45 -4.46
C LEU A 606 -14.72 15.35 -4.36
N LEU A 607 -15.52 15.37 -3.30
CA LEU A 607 -16.60 14.39 -3.09
C LEU A 607 -17.70 14.55 -4.14
N ASN A 608 -18.06 15.79 -4.48
CA ASN A 608 -19.07 16.11 -5.48
C ASN A 608 -18.66 15.60 -6.87
N GLU A 609 -17.39 15.76 -7.23
CA GLU A 609 -16.87 15.21 -8.49
C GLU A 609 -16.72 13.69 -8.46
N SER A 610 -16.41 13.11 -7.29
CA SER A 610 -16.42 11.65 -7.10
C SER A 610 -17.81 11.06 -7.36
N VAL A 611 -18.87 11.73 -6.89
CA VAL A 611 -20.25 11.31 -7.15
C VAL A 611 -20.58 11.38 -8.64
N ALA A 612 -20.18 12.45 -9.32
CA ALA A 612 -20.38 12.61 -10.77
C ALA A 612 -19.64 11.52 -11.56
N CYS A 613 -18.37 11.25 -11.23
CA CYS A 613 -17.59 10.19 -11.88
C CYS A 613 -18.25 8.81 -11.74
N LEU A 614 -18.84 8.51 -10.58
CA LEU A 614 -19.58 7.27 -10.37
C LEU A 614 -20.88 7.23 -11.19
N HIS A 615 -21.61 8.34 -11.24
CA HIS A 615 -22.86 8.45 -11.98
C HIS A 615 -22.67 8.28 -13.49
N GLU A 616 -21.60 8.87 -14.03
CA GLU A 616 -21.25 8.80 -15.44
C GLU A 616 -20.59 7.47 -15.85
N GLY A 617 -20.32 6.58 -14.88
CA GLY A 617 -19.69 5.29 -15.16
C GLY A 617 -18.21 5.39 -15.51
N VAL A 618 -17.49 6.42 -15.02
CA VAL A 618 -16.04 6.58 -15.23
C VAL A 618 -15.28 5.35 -14.74
N VAL A 619 -15.78 4.72 -13.69
CA VAL A 619 -15.38 3.41 -13.18
C VAL A 619 -16.60 2.52 -12.98
N ALA A 620 -16.39 1.20 -12.95
CA ALA A 620 -17.49 0.24 -12.90
C ALA A 620 -18.29 0.26 -11.58
N ASP A 621 -17.69 0.68 -10.46
CA ASP A 621 -18.36 0.76 -9.17
C ASP A 621 -17.65 1.67 -8.16
N ALA A 622 -18.32 1.91 -7.02
CA ALA A 622 -17.86 2.75 -5.93
C ALA A 622 -16.55 2.26 -5.28
N ASP A 623 -16.30 0.97 -5.26
CA ASP A 623 -15.09 0.40 -4.66
C ASP A 623 -13.86 0.69 -5.53
N LEU A 624 -13.99 0.56 -6.86
CA LEU A 624 -12.93 0.97 -7.79
C LEU A 624 -12.69 2.48 -7.72
N LEU A 625 -13.75 3.28 -7.57
CA LEU A 625 -13.64 4.71 -7.38
C LEU A 625 -12.81 5.04 -6.13
N ASP A 626 -13.24 4.51 -4.99
CA ASP A 626 -12.54 4.71 -3.71
C ASP A 626 -11.07 4.28 -3.81
N ALA A 627 -10.81 3.11 -4.40
CA ALA A 627 -9.45 2.61 -4.56
C ALA A 627 -8.60 3.53 -5.45
N GLY A 628 -9.12 3.94 -6.61
CA GLY A 628 -8.44 4.87 -7.52
C GLY A 628 -8.10 6.19 -6.85
N VAL A 629 -9.05 6.80 -6.15
CA VAL A 629 -8.82 8.09 -5.49
C VAL A 629 -7.88 7.96 -4.29
N ILE A 630 -7.97 6.91 -3.49
CA ILE A 630 -7.06 6.67 -2.34
C ILE A 630 -5.62 6.45 -2.83
N PHE A 631 -5.42 5.56 -3.81
CA PHE A 631 -4.08 5.19 -4.28
C PHE A 631 -3.48 6.19 -5.28
N GLY A 632 -4.31 7.03 -5.90
CA GLY A 632 -3.91 8.08 -6.83
C GLY A 632 -3.66 9.43 -6.16
N THR A 633 -4.62 9.94 -5.38
CA THR A 633 -4.52 11.27 -4.73
C THR A 633 -3.98 11.22 -3.31
N GLY A 634 -4.06 10.06 -2.66
CA GLY A 634 -3.75 9.92 -1.24
C GLY A 634 -4.90 10.32 -0.32
N PHE A 635 -6.15 10.26 -0.78
CA PHE A 635 -7.33 10.51 0.06
C PHE A 635 -7.23 9.75 1.39
N ALA A 636 -7.53 10.44 2.49
CA ALA A 636 -7.27 10.01 3.87
C ALA A 636 -7.70 8.55 4.12
N PRO A 637 -6.74 7.60 4.30
CA PRO A 637 -7.05 6.17 4.37
C PRO A 637 -8.01 5.78 5.50
N PHE A 638 -7.94 6.47 6.64
CA PHE A 638 -8.82 6.18 7.77
C PHE A 638 -10.29 6.57 7.52
N HIS A 639 -10.60 7.31 6.46
CA HIS A 639 -11.96 7.60 5.99
C HIS A 639 -12.48 6.57 4.97
N GLY A 640 -11.61 5.70 4.43
CA GLY A 640 -12.01 4.55 3.60
C GLY A 640 -12.30 4.85 2.12
N GLY A 641 -12.13 6.11 1.69
CA GLY A 641 -12.40 6.59 0.32
C GLY A 641 -13.50 7.66 0.27
N PRO A 642 -13.62 8.43 -0.81
CA PRO A 642 -14.64 9.47 -0.95
C PRO A 642 -16.08 8.94 -0.81
N ILE A 643 -16.43 7.83 -1.46
CA ILE A 643 -17.79 7.26 -1.39
C ILE A 643 -18.05 6.65 -0.01
N GLN A 644 -17.06 5.94 0.54
CA GLN A 644 -17.17 5.45 1.92
C GLN A 644 -17.30 6.58 2.95
N TYR A 645 -16.59 7.70 2.76
CA TYR A 645 -16.74 8.88 3.60
C TYR A 645 -18.15 9.47 3.48
N ILE A 646 -18.69 9.59 2.26
CA ILE A 646 -20.08 10.00 2.02
C ILE A 646 -21.07 9.11 2.78
N ARG A 647 -20.92 7.78 2.71
CA ARG A 647 -21.74 6.83 3.45
C ARG A 647 -21.66 7.04 4.96
N SER A 648 -20.45 7.32 5.47
CA SER A 648 -20.21 7.47 6.91
C SER A 648 -20.81 8.76 7.50
N VAL A 649 -20.82 9.85 6.73
CA VAL A 649 -21.39 11.15 7.15
C VAL A 649 -22.89 11.23 6.86
N GLY A 650 -23.32 10.59 5.77
CA GLY A 650 -24.68 10.65 5.24
C GLY A 650 -24.76 11.55 4.00
N PRO A 651 -25.22 11.06 2.83
CA PRO A 651 -25.23 11.85 1.60
C PRO A 651 -26.10 13.11 1.71
N ASP A 652 -27.27 13.02 2.36
CA ASP A 652 -28.18 14.17 2.48
C ASP A 652 -27.59 15.30 3.34
N VAL A 653 -26.77 14.95 4.34
CA VAL A 653 -26.02 15.91 5.17
C VAL A 653 -24.99 16.66 4.33
N LEU A 654 -24.25 15.93 3.48
CA LEU A 654 -23.24 16.54 2.62
C LEU A 654 -23.86 17.39 1.50
N VAL A 655 -24.99 16.97 0.94
CA VAL A 655 -25.77 17.79 -0.01
C VAL A 655 -26.25 19.09 0.62
N ALA A 656 -26.72 19.06 1.88
CA ALA A 656 -27.12 20.27 2.59
C ALA A 656 -25.92 21.24 2.79
N ARG A 657 -24.73 20.71 3.10
CA ARG A 657 -23.50 21.51 3.20
C ARG A 657 -23.08 22.08 1.85
N LEU A 658 -23.15 21.30 0.77
CA LEU A 658 -22.88 21.77 -0.60
C LEU A 658 -23.81 22.92 -0.97
N LYS A 659 -25.13 22.81 -0.70
CA LYS A 659 -26.08 23.91 -0.95
C LYS A 659 -25.78 25.15 -0.11
N ALA A 660 -25.34 24.99 1.13
CA ALA A 660 -24.92 26.11 1.96
C ALA A 660 -23.66 26.81 1.41
N LEU A 661 -22.70 26.05 0.89
CA LEU A 661 -21.53 26.61 0.20
C LEU A 661 -21.91 27.26 -1.13
N GLN A 662 -22.82 26.65 -1.90
CA GLN A 662 -23.32 27.21 -3.15
C GLN A 662 -23.95 28.58 -2.93
N ALA A 663 -24.77 28.73 -1.89
CA ALA A 663 -25.38 30.02 -1.55
C ALA A 663 -24.36 31.11 -1.20
N ARG A 664 -23.16 30.75 -0.70
CA ARG A 664 -22.11 31.69 -0.28
C ARG A 664 -21.08 31.98 -1.37
N TYR A 665 -20.71 30.97 -2.12
CA TYR A 665 -19.54 30.97 -3.01
C TYR A 665 -19.89 30.67 -4.48
N GLY A 666 -21.18 30.45 -4.78
CA GLY A 666 -21.69 30.25 -6.14
C GLY A 666 -21.68 28.81 -6.64
N ASP A 667 -22.01 28.65 -7.91
CA ASP A 667 -22.38 27.36 -8.52
C ASP A 667 -21.25 26.33 -8.63
N ARG A 668 -20.01 26.70 -8.33
CA ARG A 668 -18.90 25.74 -8.21
C ARG A 668 -19.11 24.69 -7.12
N PHE A 669 -20.03 24.94 -6.18
CA PHE A 669 -20.47 24.00 -5.14
C PHE A 669 -21.87 23.39 -5.39
N ALA A 670 -22.49 23.65 -6.53
CA ALA A 670 -23.77 23.03 -6.86
C ALA A 670 -23.65 21.49 -6.81
N PRO A 671 -24.56 20.78 -6.12
CA PRO A 671 -24.56 19.31 -6.13
C PRO A 671 -24.64 18.77 -7.56
N ARG A 672 -23.69 17.93 -7.95
CA ARG A 672 -23.63 17.29 -9.27
C ARG A 672 -24.61 16.12 -9.39
N PRO A 673 -24.97 15.67 -10.60
CA PRO A 673 -25.79 14.47 -10.78
C PRO A 673 -25.21 13.24 -10.05
N GLY A 674 -26.08 12.38 -9.51
CA GLY A 674 -25.69 11.13 -8.86
C GLY A 674 -25.83 11.04 -7.34
N TRP A 675 -26.18 12.13 -6.64
CA TRP A 675 -26.39 12.10 -5.18
C TRP A 675 -27.58 11.21 -4.72
N ASP A 676 -28.46 10.86 -5.64
CA ASP A 676 -29.55 9.89 -5.49
C ASP A 676 -29.11 8.43 -5.66
N ASN A 677 -27.88 8.18 -6.13
CA ASN A 677 -27.36 6.84 -6.37
C ASN A 677 -27.42 5.96 -5.09
N PRO A 678 -28.06 4.77 -5.13
CA PRO A 678 -28.15 3.87 -3.98
C PRO A 678 -26.80 3.44 -3.39
N ALA A 679 -25.74 3.41 -4.21
CA ALA A 679 -24.39 3.09 -3.79
C ALA A 679 -23.81 4.11 -2.79
N LEU A 680 -24.39 5.31 -2.66
CA LEU A 680 -23.99 6.31 -1.65
C LEU A 680 -24.61 6.08 -0.28
N ARG A 681 -25.63 5.21 -0.20
CA ARG A 681 -26.40 4.93 1.03
C ARG A 681 -26.17 3.52 1.57
N THR A 682 -25.81 2.59 0.69
CA THR A 682 -25.53 1.19 1.02
C THR A 682 -24.06 0.91 0.84
N GLY A 683 -23.46 0.25 1.84
CA GLY A 683 -22.01 -0.01 1.94
C GLY A 683 -21.68 -1.48 1.98
#